data_AF-A0A934CNF8-F1
#
_entry.id   AF-A0A934CNF8-F1
#
_cell.length_a   1.000
_cell.length_b   1.000
_cell.length_c   1.000
_cell.angle_alpha   90.00
_cell.angle_beta   90.00
_cell.angle_gamma   90.00
#
_symmetry.space_group_name_H-M   'P 1'
#
loop_
_entity.id
_entity.type
_entity.pdbx_description
1 polymer ?
#
loop_
_entity_poly.entity_id
_entity_poly.type
_entity_poly.pdbx_seq_one_letter_code
_entity_poly.pdbx_strand_id
1 'polypeptide(L)'
;MKKLMVVIGFLVLLGNGYTQWVQCDGFYGGDVKALSVSGNNIFAGTSSGVWFSSNNGQSWTKTTLNAPLVKALAISGNYLFAGTDGNGVWFSTNNGGNWIQTSLNSLYVNSLAVSGNNIFAGTSYGVYRSTNNGGSWSLTSLFNHNVLSLSASGNNIFAGVNGSGVWLSSNNGQNWTQTSLNNRRIYSLAVSGNNLFAGTDFYGIYLSTNSGLNWVQIFINSSSVYALTISGNNVFAGIGSNGIYLSTNNGGNWSQTTLNNQYVYCIAISVNNIFAGVNYNGVYRSTNNGGNWTLTPLKNLSAYCFAVSGGNIFAGTNYNGVYSSSNNGLSWIQTSLNDKDIHSICISGNNILAGDSYYGVILSSNSGGNWISTSLNNQYVHSLVSSGANVFAGTSNGIFLSTNFGQNWIQTSLNNRFIMSLAVSGNNIFAGTDTSGVYLSTNNGGNWIQTSLTGLPVFSLIISGNNIYAGTMGIFRSTNNGVNWIQIFQYNQYVYSVAISGSNIFAGTLNYTQGIGGVFLSTNNGVNWFQKNQGFTETPNNIYALFVANNFIFAGTYNYSVWRRSLSEIINVQNISSNIPVKFSLSQNYPNPFNPTTNIRYSIPSIVNRQSSIVKLIVFDILGKEIATLVNEKQNAGTYEATFDARHGGSSRLASGVYFYRLSVEDPLRQMVDFSETKKMLMIK
;
A
#
# COMPACT_ATOMS: atom_id res chain seq x y z
N MET A 1 43.97 -32.44 -22.04
CA MET A 1 42.93 -32.36 -20.98
C MET A 1 43.39 -31.38 -19.89
N LYS A 2 42.94 -30.12 -19.94
CA LYS A 2 42.90 -29.20 -18.79
C LYS A 2 41.63 -28.35 -18.95
N LYS A 3 40.65 -28.59 -18.08
CA LYS A 3 39.36 -27.87 -18.06
C LYS A 3 39.62 -26.43 -17.61
N LEU A 4 39.19 -25.47 -18.43
CA LEU A 4 39.15 -24.05 -18.07
C LEU A 4 37.93 -23.85 -17.15
N MET A 5 38.18 -23.59 -15.87
CA MET A 5 37.15 -23.28 -14.88
C MET A 5 36.91 -21.77 -14.91
N VAL A 6 35.82 -21.33 -15.53
CA VAL A 6 35.39 -19.93 -15.49
C VAL A 6 34.74 -19.69 -14.13
N VAL A 7 35.46 -19.01 -13.25
CA VAL A 7 34.91 -18.46 -12.00
C VAL A 7 34.27 -17.12 -12.35
N ILE A 8 32.93 -17.08 -12.39
CA ILE A 8 32.18 -15.83 -12.48
C ILE A 8 32.25 -15.17 -11.10
N GLY A 9 33.12 -14.17 -10.97
CA GLY A 9 33.19 -13.31 -9.79
C GLY A 9 31.95 -12.43 -9.72
N PHE A 10 31.09 -12.67 -8.73
CA PHE A 10 30.07 -11.71 -8.34
C PHE A 10 30.76 -10.45 -7.81
N LEU A 11 30.64 -9.35 -8.55
CA LEU A 11 31.04 -8.03 -8.09
C LEU A 11 30.04 -7.59 -7.01
N VAL A 12 30.35 -7.86 -5.74
CA VAL A 12 29.63 -7.26 -4.61
C VAL A 12 30.08 -5.81 -4.54
N LEU A 13 29.27 -4.91 -5.11
CA LEU A 13 29.36 -3.48 -4.84
C LEU A 13 29.10 -3.28 -3.34
N LEU A 14 30.17 -3.09 -2.57
CA LEU A 14 30.13 -2.57 -1.21
C LEU A 14 29.74 -1.09 -1.27
N GLY A 15 28.45 -0.84 -1.52
CA GLY A 15 27.84 0.45 -1.21
C GLY A 15 27.78 0.61 0.29
N ASN A 16 28.15 1.78 0.82
CA ASN A 16 28.00 2.12 2.23
C ASN A 16 26.57 1.79 2.70
N GLY A 17 26.45 0.69 3.45
CA GLY A 17 25.18 0.01 3.71
C GLY A 17 24.33 0.71 4.77
N TYR A 18 23.66 1.78 4.38
CA TYR A 18 22.51 2.28 5.15
C TYR A 18 21.30 1.36 4.93
N THR A 19 21.27 0.25 5.64
CA THR A 19 20.12 -0.17 6.48
C THR A 19 18.79 0.58 6.21
N GLN A 20 17.82 -0.06 5.55
CA GLN A 20 16.60 0.56 5.04
C GLN A 20 15.39 -0.39 4.92
N TRP A 21 14.18 0.14 4.80
CA TRP A 21 12.97 -0.63 4.47
C TRP A 21 13.11 -1.34 3.13
N VAL A 22 12.58 -2.57 3.06
CA VAL A 22 12.54 -3.37 1.84
C VAL A 22 11.10 -3.75 1.53
N GLN A 23 10.65 -3.48 0.29
CA GLN A 23 9.32 -3.86 -0.16
C GLN A 23 9.23 -5.39 -0.31
N CYS A 24 8.16 -5.97 0.21
CA CYS A 24 7.89 -7.41 0.14
C CYS A 24 7.46 -7.82 -1.28
N ASP A 25 7.55 -9.11 -1.57
CA ASP A 25 7.16 -9.67 -2.87
C ASP A 25 5.87 -10.51 -2.82
N GLY A 26 5.21 -10.74 -3.96
CA GLY A 26 3.98 -11.55 -4.02
C GLY A 26 2.67 -10.85 -3.62
N PHE A 27 2.74 -9.59 -3.22
CA PHE A 27 1.58 -8.77 -2.85
C PHE A 27 1.28 -7.79 -4.00
N TYR A 28 0.67 -8.32 -5.05
CA TYR A 28 0.41 -7.64 -6.32
C TYR A 28 -1.07 -7.27 -6.45
N GLY A 29 -1.36 -6.24 -7.23
CA GLY A 29 -2.73 -5.80 -7.48
C GLY A 29 -2.85 -4.29 -7.63
N GLY A 30 -4.06 -3.79 -7.41
CA GLY A 30 -4.48 -2.41 -7.60
C GLY A 30 -5.23 -2.18 -8.91
N ASP A 31 -5.95 -1.07 -8.96
CA ASP A 31 -6.72 -0.67 -10.14
C ASP A 31 -5.83 -0.16 -11.27
N VAL A 32 -6.05 -0.67 -12.47
CA VAL A 32 -5.40 -0.18 -13.69
C VAL A 32 -6.47 0.28 -14.68
N LYS A 33 -6.55 1.60 -14.89
CA LYS A 33 -7.56 2.22 -15.78
C LYS A 33 -7.04 2.53 -17.18
N ALA A 34 -5.72 2.64 -17.34
CA ALA A 34 -5.10 2.93 -18.63
C ALA A 34 -3.83 2.10 -18.84
N LEU A 35 -3.60 1.71 -20.09
CA LEU A 35 -2.36 1.10 -20.54
C LEU A 35 -1.90 1.77 -21.82
N SER A 36 -0.59 2.00 -21.95
CA SER A 36 0.02 2.41 -23.21
C SER A 36 1.36 1.70 -23.40
N VAL A 37 1.72 1.44 -24.65
CA VAL A 37 2.89 0.62 -25.02
C VAL A 37 3.69 1.33 -26.09
N SER A 38 5.02 1.30 -25.95
CA SER A 38 5.97 1.70 -27.00
C SER A 38 7.15 0.74 -27.02
N GLY A 39 7.19 -0.15 -28.03
CA GLY A 39 8.13 -1.26 -28.06
C GLY A 39 7.93 -2.20 -26.86
N ASN A 40 8.98 -2.37 -26.03
CA ASN A 40 8.94 -3.15 -24.79
C ASN A 40 8.53 -2.34 -23.56
N ASN A 41 8.38 -1.02 -23.72
CA ASN A 41 8.00 -0.11 -22.64
C ASN A 41 6.49 -0.14 -22.46
N ILE A 42 6.03 -0.34 -21.23
CA ILE A 42 4.62 -0.37 -20.86
C ILE A 42 4.39 0.61 -19.73
N PHE A 43 3.33 1.38 -19.85
CA PHE A 43 2.88 2.33 -18.84
C PHE A 43 1.49 1.95 -18.38
N ALA A 44 1.29 1.85 -17.06
CA ALA A 44 0.01 1.55 -16.43
C ALA A 44 -0.46 2.74 -15.59
N GLY A 45 -1.64 3.28 -15.93
CA GLY A 45 -2.30 4.34 -15.19
C GLY A 45 -3.17 3.76 -14.08
N THR A 46 -2.91 4.19 -12.85
CA THR A 46 -3.49 3.63 -11.62
C THR A 46 -4.02 4.72 -10.70
N SER A 47 -4.63 4.32 -9.57
CA SER A 47 -5.04 5.22 -8.46
C SER A 47 -3.89 5.90 -7.73
N SER A 48 -2.64 5.48 -7.97
CA SER A 48 -1.47 6.11 -7.37
C SER A 48 -0.65 6.92 -8.38
N GLY A 49 -1.08 7.01 -9.65
CA GLY A 49 -0.30 7.60 -10.74
C GLY A 49 0.12 6.58 -11.80
N VAL A 50 1.31 6.76 -12.41
CA VAL A 50 1.79 5.88 -13.50
C VAL A 50 2.86 4.90 -13.01
N TRP A 51 2.75 3.64 -13.42
CA TRP A 51 3.80 2.62 -13.30
C TRP A 51 4.41 2.35 -14.66
N PHE A 52 5.71 2.04 -14.68
CA PHE A 52 6.50 1.80 -15.88
C PHE A 52 7.15 0.42 -15.84
N SER A 53 7.16 -0.28 -16.97
CA SER A 53 7.93 -1.50 -17.18
C SER A 53 8.73 -1.39 -18.47
N SER A 54 10.04 -1.64 -18.41
CA SER A 54 10.93 -1.67 -19.58
C SER A 54 11.13 -3.08 -20.16
N ASN A 55 10.57 -4.09 -19.51
CA ASN A 55 10.83 -5.51 -19.79
C ASN A 55 9.54 -6.31 -19.99
N ASN A 56 8.57 -5.73 -20.70
CA ASN A 56 7.31 -6.38 -21.04
C ASN A 56 6.52 -6.89 -19.81
N GLY A 57 6.47 -6.09 -18.74
CA GLY A 57 5.67 -6.37 -17.54
C GLY A 57 6.26 -7.44 -16.63
N GLN A 58 7.54 -7.82 -16.81
CA GLN A 58 8.22 -8.74 -15.89
C GLN A 58 8.58 -8.06 -14.56
N SER A 59 8.82 -6.75 -14.58
CA SER A 59 8.94 -5.92 -13.39
C SER A 59 8.34 -4.54 -13.64
N TRP A 60 7.85 -3.92 -12.58
CA TRP A 60 7.28 -2.58 -12.62
C TRP A 60 8.00 -1.65 -11.65
N THR A 61 8.25 -0.43 -12.10
CA THR A 61 8.79 0.67 -11.29
C THR A 61 7.79 1.81 -11.28
N LYS A 62 7.54 2.38 -10.12
CA LYS A 62 6.68 3.56 -10.00
C LYS A 62 7.36 4.76 -10.67
N THR A 63 6.59 5.60 -11.36
CA THR A 63 7.07 6.87 -11.96
C THR A 63 6.85 8.03 -10.99
N THR A 64 7.44 9.20 -11.25
CA THR A 64 7.35 10.36 -10.35
C THR A 64 5.99 11.07 -10.35
N LEU A 65 5.02 10.66 -11.17
CA LEU A 65 3.68 11.24 -11.15
C LEU A 65 2.87 10.67 -9.98
N ASN A 66 2.69 11.48 -8.94
CA ASN A 66 1.78 11.21 -7.82
C ASN A 66 0.45 11.92 -8.06
N ALA A 67 -0.39 11.34 -8.93
CA ALA A 67 -1.74 11.83 -9.22
C ALA A 67 -2.81 10.88 -8.68
N PRO A 68 -3.97 11.38 -8.22
CA PRO A 68 -4.99 10.60 -7.52
C PRO A 68 -5.66 9.50 -8.35
N LEU A 69 -5.74 9.67 -9.68
CA LEU A 69 -6.12 8.61 -10.60
C LEU A 69 -5.72 8.98 -12.03
N VAL A 70 -5.00 8.07 -12.71
CA VAL A 70 -4.66 8.22 -14.13
C VAL A 70 -5.60 7.37 -14.98
N LYS A 71 -6.45 8.01 -15.77
CA LYS A 71 -7.52 7.38 -16.55
C LYS A 71 -7.20 7.19 -18.02
N ALA A 72 -6.24 7.95 -18.54
CA ALA A 72 -5.83 7.85 -19.94
C ALA A 72 -4.31 7.97 -20.06
N LEU A 73 -3.73 7.20 -20.98
CA LEU A 73 -2.33 7.27 -21.36
C LEU A 73 -2.23 7.30 -22.88
N ALA A 74 -1.36 8.15 -23.42
CA ALA A 74 -1.08 8.20 -24.85
C ALA A 74 0.39 8.52 -25.09
N ILE A 75 0.93 8.03 -26.20
CA ILE A 75 2.32 8.27 -26.60
C ILE A 75 2.31 8.97 -27.96
N SER A 76 3.02 10.10 -28.04
CA SER A 76 3.24 10.85 -29.28
C SER A 76 4.74 11.12 -29.44
N GLY A 77 5.40 10.38 -30.33
CA GLY A 77 6.86 10.40 -30.42
C GLY A 77 7.51 10.05 -29.08
N ASN A 78 8.31 10.98 -28.54
CA ASN A 78 9.01 10.82 -27.25
C ASN A 78 8.19 11.28 -26.04
N TYR A 79 6.96 11.78 -26.26
CA TYR A 79 6.10 12.27 -25.18
C TYR A 79 5.15 11.18 -24.71
N LEU A 80 5.15 10.93 -23.41
CA LEU A 80 4.12 10.17 -22.71
C LEU A 80 3.16 11.16 -22.04
N PHE A 81 1.88 11.10 -22.37
CA PHE A 81 0.82 11.91 -21.76
C PHE A 81 0.00 11.08 -20.79
N ALA A 82 -0.38 11.70 -19.66
CA ALA A 82 -1.29 11.13 -18.67
C ALA A 82 -2.48 12.06 -18.45
N GLY A 83 -3.67 11.55 -18.75
CA GLY A 83 -4.95 12.18 -18.43
C GLY A 83 -5.41 11.73 -17.04
N THR A 84 -5.70 12.69 -16.17
CA THR A 84 -6.00 12.43 -14.77
C THR A 84 -7.46 12.75 -14.42
N ASP A 85 -7.91 12.18 -13.31
CA ASP A 85 -9.21 12.51 -12.72
C ASP A 85 -9.08 13.81 -11.92
N GLY A 86 -9.47 14.92 -12.54
CA GLY A 86 -9.57 16.24 -11.91
C GLY A 86 -8.34 17.14 -12.04
N ASN A 87 -7.15 16.62 -12.35
CA ASN A 87 -5.92 17.41 -12.47
C ASN A 87 -5.47 17.68 -13.92
N GLY A 88 -6.31 17.34 -14.90
CA GLY A 88 -6.03 17.59 -16.31
C GLY A 88 -4.96 16.67 -16.91
N VAL A 89 -4.15 17.21 -17.83
CA VAL A 89 -3.12 16.47 -18.57
C VAL A 89 -1.71 16.81 -18.10
N TRP A 90 -0.91 15.76 -17.90
CA TRP A 90 0.52 15.81 -17.63
C TRP A 90 1.29 15.17 -18.78
N PHE A 91 2.54 15.55 -18.98
CA PHE A 91 3.42 14.86 -19.92
C PHE A 91 4.81 14.60 -19.36
N SER A 92 5.48 13.61 -19.94
CA SER A 92 6.87 13.24 -19.67
C SER A 92 7.61 13.02 -20.98
N THR A 93 8.89 13.40 -21.03
CA THR A 93 9.80 13.17 -22.17
C THR A 93 10.87 12.14 -21.87
N ASN A 94 10.84 11.53 -20.68
CA ASN A 94 11.86 10.60 -20.19
C ASN A 94 11.20 9.36 -19.53
N ASN A 95 10.15 8.84 -20.16
CA ASN A 95 9.42 7.63 -19.72
C ASN A 95 8.93 7.69 -18.27
N GLY A 96 8.48 8.87 -17.82
CA GLY A 96 7.94 9.07 -16.48
C GLY A 96 9.00 9.36 -15.40
N GLY A 97 10.27 9.57 -15.78
CA GLY A 97 11.29 10.02 -14.84
C GLY A 97 10.93 11.36 -14.21
N ASN A 98 10.38 12.29 -15.00
CA ASN A 98 9.79 13.56 -14.54
C ASN A 98 8.49 13.84 -15.31
N TRP A 99 7.58 14.57 -14.68
CA TRP A 99 6.29 14.96 -15.26
C TRP A 99 6.08 16.47 -15.17
N ILE A 100 5.52 17.04 -16.23
CA ILE A 100 5.19 18.46 -16.35
C ILE A 100 3.69 18.58 -16.57
N GLN A 101 3.01 19.39 -15.75
CA GLN A 101 1.59 19.68 -15.94
C GLN A 101 1.40 20.60 -17.16
N THR A 102 0.44 20.29 -18.01
CA THR A 102 0.12 21.11 -19.19
C THR A 102 -0.80 22.28 -18.81
N SER A 103 -1.08 23.16 -19.78
CA SER A 103 -2.09 24.21 -19.62
C SER A 103 -3.51 23.67 -19.45
N LEU A 104 -3.78 22.42 -19.83
CA LEU A 104 -5.07 21.77 -19.59
C LEU A 104 -5.07 21.17 -18.19
N ASN A 105 -5.21 22.02 -17.18
CA ASN A 105 -5.29 21.64 -15.77
C ASN A 105 -6.75 21.67 -15.27
N SER A 106 -7.01 21.10 -14.09
CA SER A 106 -8.30 21.21 -13.39
C SER A 106 -9.51 20.59 -14.12
N LEU A 107 -9.28 19.54 -14.92
CA LEU A 107 -10.33 18.83 -15.66
C LEU A 107 -10.24 17.32 -15.48
N TYR A 108 -11.39 16.66 -15.59
CA TYR A 108 -11.50 15.21 -15.73
C TYR A 108 -11.18 14.79 -17.16
N VAL A 109 -10.07 14.08 -17.35
CA VAL A 109 -9.64 13.59 -18.67
C VAL A 109 -9.89 12.09 -18.74
N ASN A 110 -10.87 11.69 -19.56
CA ASN A 110 -11.26 10.28 -19.68
C ASN A 110 -10.49 9.54 -20.77
N SER A 111 -10.07 10.23 -21.82
CA SER A 111 -9.38 9.62 -22.97
C SER A 111 -8.36 10.56 -23.58
N LEU A 112 -7.29 9.98 -24.12
CA LEU A 112 -6.30 10.68 -24.92
C LEU A 112 -6.13 9.93 -26.25
N ALA A 113 -6.05 10.66 -27.35
CA ALA A 113 -5.77 10.10 -28.67
C ALA A 113 -4.77 10.97 -29.43
N VAL A 114 -3.98 10.33 -30.29
CA VAL A 114 -2.96 10.99 -31.11
C VAL A 114 -3.31 10.79 -32.59
N SER A 115 -3.26 11.87 -33.36
CA SER A 115 -3.40 11.82 -34.82
C SER A 115 -2.37 12.75 -35.47
N GLY A 116 -1.41 12.15 -36.17
CA GLY A 116 -0.23 12.86 -36.66
C GLY A 116 0.47 13.60 -35.51
N ASN A 117 0.62 14.91 -35.65
CA ASN A 117 1.24 15.78 -34.63
C ASN A 117 0.22 16.35 -33.62
N ASN A 118 -1.06 15.99 -33.73
CA ASN A 118 -2.11 16.49 -32.86
C ASN A 118 -2.41 15.52 -31.73
N ILE A 119 -2.74 16.06 -30.57
CA ILE A 119 -3.21 15.29 -29.41
C ILE A 119 -4.59 15.80 -29.05
N PHE A 120 -5.49 14.87 -28.76
CA PHE A 120 -6.86 15.14 -28.35
C PHE A 120 -7.11 14.61 -26.95
N ALA A 121 -7.77 15.41 -26.13
CA ALA A 121 -8.20 15.05 -24.79
C ALA A 121 -9.73 15.06 -24.72
N GLY A 122 -10.30 13.89 -24.44
CA GLY A 122 -11.72 13.71 -24.16
C GLY A 122 -11.96 14.00 -22.70
N THR A 123 -12.76 15.03 -22.42
CA THR A 123 -12.99 15.53 -21.06
C THR A 123 -14.48 15.49 -20.70
N SER A 124 -14.80 15.81 -19.45
CA SER A 124 -16.18 16.02 -19.02
C SER A 124 -16.91 17.18 -19.73
N TYR A 125 -16.17 18.08 -20.41
CA TYR A 125 -16.71 19.29 -21.05
C TYR A 125 -16.58 19.31 -22.58
N GLY A 126 -15.98 18.28 -23.17
CA GLY A 126 -15.80 18.18 -24.62
C GLY A 126 -14.43 17.69 -25.02
N VAL A 127 -14.09 17.87 -26.30
CA VAL A 127 -12.78 17.53 -26.84
C VAL A 127 -11.89 18.77 -26.88
N TYR A 128 -10.74 18.69 -26.21
CA TYR A 128 -9.64 19.64 -26.35
C TYR A 128 -8.61 19.09 -27.33
N ARG A 129 -7.98 19.98 -28.11
CA ARG A 129 -6.93 19.65 -29.08
C ARG A 129 -5.66 20.43 -28.75
N SER A 130 -4.53 19.77 -28.90
CA SER A 130 -3.20 20.38 -28.93
C SER A 130 -2.53 20.12 -30.28
N THR A 131 -1.91 21.15 -30.86
CA THR A 131 -1.15 21.09 -32.12
C THR A 131 0.37 21.18 -31.91
N ASN A 132 0.81 21.30 -30.66
CA ASN A 132 2.20 21.58 -30.27
C ASN A 132 2.65 20.66 -29.11
N ASN A 133 2.29 19.37 -29.19
CA ASN A 133 2.68 18.34 -28.21
C ASN A 133 2.30 18.68 -26.76
N GLY A 134 1.10 19.22 -26.55
CA GLY A 134 0.56 19.52 -25.21
C GLY A 134 1.02 20.84 -24.61
N GLY A 135 1.79 21.64 -25.35
CA GLY A 135 2.23 22.97 -24.90
C GLY A 135 1.05 23.94 -24.70
N SER A 136 0.06 23.89 -25.59
CA SER A 136 -1.22 24.57 -25.43
C SER A 136 -2.38 23.70 -25.91
N TRP A 137 -3.57 23.97 -25.36
CA TRP A 137 -4.80 23.24 -25.65
C TRP A 137 -5.92 24.21 -25.98
N SER A 138 -6.72 23.89 -27.00
CA SER A 138 -7.93 24.62 -27.36
C SER A 138 -9.15 23.70 -27.36
N LEU A 139 -10.27 24.19 -26.84
CA LEU A 139 -11.55 23.49 -26.92
C LEU A 139 -12.03 23.47 -28.38
N THR A 140 -12.47 22.32 -28.86
CA THR A 140 -13.01 22.15 -30.23
C THR A 140 -14.51 22.47 -30.30
N SER A 141 -15.11 22.36 -31.49
CA SER A 141 -16.56 22.56 -31.65
C SER A 141 -17.42 21.50 -30.95
N LEU A 142 -16.84 20.39 -30.45
CA LEU A 142 -17.54 19.40 -29.64
C LEU A 142 -17.39 19.73 -28.15
N PHE A 143 -18.10 20.76 -27.70
CA PHE A 143 -18.16 21.23 -26.31
C PHE A 143 -19.47 20.80 -25.62
N ASN A 144 -19.55 20.91 -24.29
CA ASN A 144 -20.71 20.50 -23.47
C ASN A 144 -21.07 19.00 -23.56
N HIS A 145 -20.09 18.16 -23.86
CA HIS A 145 -20.25 16.71 -23.90
C HIS A 145 -19.25 16.03 -22.98
N ASN A 146 -19.71 15.04 -22.22
CA ASN A 146 -18.80 14.15 -21.48
C ASN A 146 -18.25 13.09 -22.42
N VAL A 147 -17.02 13.29 -22.89
CA VAL A 147 -16.34 12.41 -23.85
C VAL A 147 -15.61 11.33 -23.09
N LEU A 148 -15.96 10.07 -23.34
CA LEU A 148 -15.45 8.90 -22.61
C LEU A 148 -14.32 8.18 -23.36
N SER A 149 -14.36 8.19 -24.69
CA SER A 149 -13.35 7.54 -25.52
C SER A 149 -13.04 8.37 -26.76
N LEU A 150 -11.79 8.29 -27.22
CA LEU A 150 -11.31 8.87 -28.46
C LEU A 150 -10.53 7.82 -29.24
N SER A 151 -10.70 7.80 -30.56
CA SER A 151 -9.89 6.99 -31.47
C SER A 151 -9.61 7.76 -32.75
N ALA A 152 -8.48 7.49 -33.39
CA ALA A 152 -8.06 8.21 -34.59
C ALA A 152 -7.61 7.24 -35.69
N SER A 153 -7.97 7.57 -36.94
CA SER A 153 -7.52 6.87 -38.14
C SER A 153 -7.26 7.88 -39.26
N GLY A 154 -5.99 8.12 -39.57
CA GLY A 154 -5.60 9.25 -40.42
C GLY A 154 -6.12 10.58 -39.86
N ASN A 155 -6.77 11.38 -40.71
CA ASN A 155 -7.37 12.68 -40.32
C ASN A 155 -8.73 12.54 -39.60
N ASN A 156 -9.30 11.33 -39.54
CA ASN A 156 -10.58 11.09 -38.91
C ASN A 156 -10.37 10.86 -37.40
N ILE A 157 -11.11 11.63 -36.59
CA ILE A 157 -11.16 11.45 -35.14
C ILE A 157 -12.58 11.07 -34.76
N PHE A 158 -12.71 10.02 -33.97
CA PHE A 158 -13.98 9.54 -33.43
C PHE A 158 -14.04 9.81 -31.94
N ALA A 159 -15.16 10.36 -31.48
CA ALA A 159 -15.42 10.62 -30.07
C ALA A 159 -16.63 9.82 -29.60
N GLY A 160 -16.41 8.99 -28.59
CA GLY A 160 -17.45 8.26 -27.89
C GLY A 160 -17.96 9.11 -26.74
N VAL A 161 -19.24 9.49 -26.81
CA VAL A 161 -19.84 10.44 -25.88
C VAL A 161 -20.81 9.71 -24.95
N ASN A 162 -20.86 10.17 -23.69
CA ASN A 162 -21.82 9.69 -22.72
C ASN A 162 -23.26 10.06 -23.14
N GLY A 163 -24.06 9.06 -23.51
CA GLY A 163 -25.47 9.24 -23.88
C GLY A 163 -25.72 9.79 -25.28
N SER A 164 -24.72 10.36 -25.96
CA SER A 164 -24.87 10.93 -27.31
C SER A 164 -24.31 10.05 -28.44
N GLY A 165 -23.77 8.87 -28.13
CA GLY A 165 -23.23 7.96 -29.14
C GLY A 165 -21.88 8.41 -29.71
N VAL A 166 -21.65 8.14 -30.99
CA VAL A 166 -20.36 8.41 -31.67
C VAL A 166 -20.44 9.69 -32.50
N TRP A 167 -19.43 10.54 -32.36
CA TRP A 167 -19.19 11.73 -33.18
C TRP A 167 -17.94 11.55 -34.02
N LEU A 168 -17.93 12.09 -35.23
CA LEU A 168 -16.83 12.05 -36.18
C LEU A 168 -16.36 13.47 -36.49
N SER A 169 -15.05 13.67 -36.54
CA SER A 169 -14.42 14.79 -37.22
C SER A 169 -13.55 14.28 -38.35
N SER A 170 -13.80 14.73 -39.58
CA SER A 170 -12.98 14.39 -40.76
C SER A 170 -11.88 15.42 -41.07
N ASN A 171 -11.78 16.46 -40.24
CA ASN A 171 -10.86 17.58 -40.42
C ASN A 171 -10.02 17.85 -39.16
N ASN A 172 -9.55 16.78 -38.51
CA ASN A 172 -8.68 16.86 -37.34
C ASN A 172 -9.28 17.68 -36.18
N GLY A 173 -10.55 17.47 -35.89
CA GLY A 173 -11.26 18.07 -34.75
C GLY A 173 -11.67 19.53 -34.92
N GLN A 174 -11.62 20.10 -36.13
CA GLN A 174 -12.11 21.46 -36.38
C GLN A 174 -13.65 21.50 -36.35
N ASN A 175 -14.29 20.54 -37.03
CA ASN A 175 -15.75 20.37 -37.03
C ASN A 175 -16.08 18.93 -36.64
N TRP A 176 -17.22 18.76 -35.98
CA TRP A 176 -17.72 17.46 -35.53
C TRP A 176 -19.14 17.23 -36.00
N THR A 177 -19.43 16.02 -36.45
CA THR A 177 -20.77 15.58 -36.85
C THR A 177 -21.14 14.32 -36.07
N GLN A 178 -22.37 14.28 -35.56
CA GLN A 178 -22.89 13.09 -34.90
C GLN A 178 -23.15 12.00 -35.93
N THR A 179 -22.80 10.76 -35.61
CA THR A 179 -23.05 9.60 -36.48
C THR A 179 -24.45 8.99 -36.24
N SER A 180 -24.82 7.98 -37.04
CA SER A 180 -26.09 7.27 -36.88
C SER A 180 -26.16 6.43 -35.58
N LEU A 181 -25.03 6.07 -34.98
CA LEU A 181 -25.01 5.49 -33.63
C LEU A 181 -25.13 6.59 -32.58
N ASN A 182 -26.35 6.95 -32.23
CA ASN A 182 -26.72 7.95 -31.22
C ASN A 182 -27.41 7.30 -30.00
N ASN A 183 -27.73 8.11 -28.98
CA ASN A 183 -28.50 7.68 -27.78
C ASN A 183 -27.90 6.48 -27.04
N ARG A 184 -26.57 6.39 -27.01
CA ARG A 184 -25.80 5.34 -26.32
C ARG A 184 -24.61 5.95 -25.60
N ARG A 185 -24.18 5.32 -24.51
CA ARG A 185 -22.91 5.65 -23.86
C ARG A 185 -21.81 4.81 -24.48
N ILE A 186 -20.79 5.47 -25.02
CA ILE A 186 -19.70 4.80 -25.73
C ILE A 186 -18.44 4.78 -24.86
N TYR A 187 -18.16 3.65 -24.23
CA TYR A 187 -17.01 3.49 -23.33
C TYR A 187 -15.69 3.28 -24.06
N SER A 188 -15.72 2.66 -25.23
CA SER A 188 -14.51 2.37 -25.99
C SER A 188 -14.75 2.47 -27.50
N LEU A 189 -13.70 2.88 -28.20
CA LEU A 189 -13.65 2.94 -29.66
C LEU A 189 -12.35 2.32 -30.13
N ALA A 190 -12.43 1.47 -31.15
CA ALA A 190 -11.25 0.94 -31.83
C ALA A 190 -11.44 1.00 -33.35
N VAL A 191 -10.40 1.42 -34.07
CA VAL A 191 -10.45 1.64 -35.51
C VAL A 191 -9.33 0.89 -36.22
N SER A 192 -9.66 0.26 -37.35
CA SER A 192 -8.71 -0.41 -38.24
C SER A 192 -9.18 -0.27 -39.69
N GLY A 193 -8.48 0.54 -40.48
CA GLY A 193 -8.94 0.92 -41.81
C GLY A 193 -10.33 1.58 -41.76
N ASN A 194 -11.30 1.01 -42.48
CA ASN A 194 -12.69 1.48 -42.50
C ASN A 194 -13.56 0.88 -41.38
N ASN A 195 -13.04 -0.12 -40.66
CA ASN A 195 -13.77 -0.77 -39.58
C ASN A 195 -13.62 0.05 -38.30
N LEU A 196 -14.75 0.43 -37.72
CA LEU A 196 -14.84 1.15 -36.46
C LEU A 196 -15.75 0.35 -35.52
N PHE A 197 -15.20 -0.02 -34.38
CA PHE A 197 -15.92 -0.75 -33.33
C PHE A 197 -16.24 0.21 -32.19
N ALA A 198 -17.47 0.15 -31.69
CA ALA A 198 -17.93 0.93 -30.55
C ALA A 198 -18.44 0.00 -29.45
N GLY A 199 -17.80 0.07 -28.29
CA GLY A 199 -18.20 -0.63 -27.08
C GLY A 199 -19.16 0.23 -26.28
N THR A 200 -20.35 -0.30 -25.98
CA THR A 200 -21.43 0.48 -25.37
C THR A 200 -21.69 0.10 -23.91
N ASP A 201 -22.53 0.87 -23.23
CA ASP A 201 -23.19 0.44 -22.00
C ASP A 201 -24.21 -0.65 -22.30
N PHE A 202 -24.12 -1.81 -21.64
CA PHE A 202 -25.16 -2.86 -21.59
C PHE A 202 -25.74 -3.41 -22.92
N TYR A 203 -25.21 -3.03 -24.08
CA TYR A 203 -25.66 -3.45 -25.41
C TYR A 203 -24.52 -4.02 -26.27
N GLY A 204 -23.38 -4.37 -25.66
CA GLY A 204 -22.26 -5.01 -26.35
C GLY A 204 -21.55 -4.10 -27.37
N ILE A 205 -21.32 -4.61 -28.58
CA ILE A 205 -20.43 -4.00 -29.59
C ILE A 205 -21.18 -3.72 -30.89
N TYR A 206 -21.00 -2.52 -31.41
CA TYR A 206 -21.41 -2.10 -32.73
C TYR A 206 -20.20 -1.98 -33.66
N LEU A 207 -20.38 -2.34 -34.93
CA LEU A 207 -19.38 -2.22 -35.98
C LEU A 207 -19.92 -1.33 -37.11
N SER A 208 -19.10 -0.41 -37.56
CA SER A 208 -19.25 0.29 -38.82
C SER A 208 -18.13 -0.11 -39.78
N THR A 209 -18.46 -0.42 -41.03
CA THR A 209 -17.48 -0.74 -42.09
C THR A 209 -17.25 0.41 -43.06
N ASN A 210 -17.85 1.57 -42.77
CA ASN A 210 -17.84 2.76 -43.63
C ASN A 210 -17.58 4.03 -42.80
N SER A 211 -16.61 3.96 -41.89
CA SER A 211 -16.13 5.10 -41.08
C SER A 211 -17.23 5.81 -40.27
N GLY A 212 -18.16 5.05 -39.72
CA GLY A 212 -19.20 5.54 -38.81
C GLY A 212 -20.50 6.00 -39.48
N LEU A 213 -20.64 5.88 -40.81
CA LEU A 213 -21.87 6.28 -41.50
C LEU A 213 -23.05 5.34 -41.15
N ASN A 214 -22.81 4.03 -41.17
CA ASN A 214 -23.78 3.00 -40.78
C ASN A 214 -23.19 2.07 -39.72
N TRP A 215 -24.04 1.54 -38.84
CA TRP A 215 -23.63 0.67 -37.75
C TRP A 215 -24.50 -0.58 -37.67
N VAL A 216 -23.88 -1.70 -37.35
CA VAL A 216 -24.53 -2.98 -37.09
C VAL A 216 -24.08 -3.49 -35.73
N GLN A 217 -25.03 -3.97 -34.91
CA GLN A 217 -24.69 -4.63 -33.66
C GLN A 217 -24.17 -6.04 -33.96
N ILE A 218 -22.94 -6.34 -33.52
CA ILE A 218 -22.24 -7.60 -33.85
C ILE A 218 -21.97 -8.48 -32.63
N PHE A 219 -22.14 -7.95 -31.42
CA PHE A 219 -22.00 -8.69 -30.18
C PHE A 219 -22.98 -8.14 -29.16
N ILE A 220 -23.78 -9.03 -28.54
CA ILE A 220 -24.75 -8.66 -27.50
C ILE A 220 -24.17 -9.10 -26.16
N ASN A 221 -24.16 -8.17 -25.20
CA ASN A 221 -23.75 -8.45 -23.83
C ASN A 221 -24.47 -7.48 -22.89
N SER A 222 -25.01 -7.98 -21.77
CA SER A 222 -25.69 -7.18 -20.76
C SER A 222 -24.74 -6.44 -19.82
N SER A 223 -23.43 -6.58 -20.01
CA SER A 223 -22.38 -5.83 -19.32
C SER A 223 -21.74 -4.81 -20.28
N SER A 224 -21.17 -3.74 -19.70
CA SER A 224 -20.53 -2.67 -20.47
C SER A 224 -19.19 -3.10 -21.09
N VAL A 225 -18.89 -2.59 -22.29
CA VAL A 225 -17.64 -2.86 -23.02
C VAL A 225 -16.64 -1.72 -22.82
N TYR A 226 -15.78 -1.85 -21.81
CA TYR A 226 -14.86 -0.79 -21.38
C TYR A 226 -13.61 -0.64 -22.23
N ALA A 227 -13.19 -1.72 -22.91
CA ALA A 227 -11.99 -1.70 -23.73
C ALA A 227 -12.23 -2.42 -25.05
N LEU A 228 -11.73 -1.83 -26.13
CA LEU A 228 -11.62 -2.45 -27.44
C LEU A 228 -10.22 -2.20 -27.99
N THR A 229 -9.59 -3.24 -28.52
CA THR A 229 -8.31 -3.12 -29.23
C THR A 229 -8.25 -4.12 -30.37
N ILE A 230 -7.46 -3.78 -31.40
CA ILE A 230 -7.40 -4.53 -32.65
C ILE A 230 -5.94 -4.87 -32.95
N SER A 231 -5.69 -6.11 -33.36
CA SER A 231 -4.41 -6.56 -33.90
C SER A 231 -4.65 -7.47 -35.11
N GLY A 232 -4.36 -6.96 -36.30
CA GLY A 232 -4.73 -7.62 -37.56
C GLY A 232 -6.26 -7.81 -37.62
N ASN A 233 -6.69 -9.07 -37.78
CA ASN A 233 -8.11 -9.45 -37.77
C ASN A 233 -8.67 -9.74 -36.38
N ASN A 234 -7.82 -9.73 -35.35
CA ASN A 234 -8.23 -10.03 -33.99
C ASN A 234 -8.78 -8.77 -33.31
N VAL A 235 -9.95 -8.89 -32.71
CA VAL A 235 -10.58 -7.84 -31.90
C VAL A 235 -10.74 -8.36 -30.49
N PHE A 236 -10.17 -7.65 -29.52
CA PHE A 236 -10.29 -7.96 -28.10
C PHE A 236 -11.27 -6.98 -27.45
N ALA A 237 -12.22 -7.50 -26.70
CA ALA A 237 -13.20 -6.73 -25.97
C ALA A 237 -13.08 -7.02 -24.46
N GLY A 238 -12.75 -5.97 -23.69
CA GLY A 238 -12.77 -5.99 -22.24
C GLY A 238 -14.16 -5.65 -21.74
N ILE A 239 -14.78 -6.60 -21.04
CA ILE A 239 -16.16 -6.51 -20.57
C ILE A 239 -16.16 -6.32 -19.05
N GLY A 240 -17.07 -5.47 -18.55
CA GLY A 240 -17.31 -5.32 -17.11
C GLY A 240 -17.72 -6.65 -16.50
N SER A 241 -16.99 -7.11 -15.48
CA SER A 241 -17.19 -8.38 -14.75
C SER A 241 -17.10 -9.69 -15.55
N ASN A 242 -17.02 -9.67 -16.88
CA ASN A 242 -16.99 -10.89 -17.70
C ASN A 242 -15.60 -11.19 -18.30
N GLY A 243 -14.58 -10.38 -18.03
CA GLY A 243 -13.23 -10.60 -18.54
C GLY A 243 -13.07 -10.18 -20.00
N ILE A 244 -12.28 -10.94 -20.77
CA ILE A 244 -11.97 -10.62 -22.18
C ILE A 244 -12.65 -11.59 -23.13
N TYR A 245 -13.30 -11.03 -24.15
CA TYR A 245 -13.75 -11.74 -25.35
C TYR A 245 -12.83 -11.45 -26.53
N LEU A 246 -12.60 -12.45 -27.36
CA LEU A 246 -11.77 -12.38 -28.56
C LEU A 246 -12.60 -12.79 -29.78
N SER A 247 -12.54 -11.97 -30.83
CA SER A 247 -12.93 -12.33 -32.18
C SER A 247 -11.70 -12.43 -33.07
N THR A 248 -11.57 -13.51 -33.84
CA THR A 248 -10.44 -13.73 -34.76
C THR A 248 -10.77 -13.38 -36.23
N ASN A 249 -11.99 -12.90 -36.47
CA ASN A 249 -12.55 -12.64 -37.80
C ASN A 249 -13.25 -11.28 -37.86
N ASN A 250 -12.60 -10.23 -37.33
CA ASN A 250 -13.09 -8.84 -37.37
C ASN A 250 -14.49 -8.65 -36.77
N GLY A 251 -14.80 -9.34 -35.68
CA GLY A 251 -16.07 -9.21 -34.97
C GLY A 251 -17.20 -10.11 -35.46
N GLY A 252 -16.94 -11.02 -36.42
CA GLY A 252 -17.94 -11.95 -36.92
C GLY A 252 -18.39 -12.98 -35.86
N ASN A 253 -17.43 -13.61 -35.17
CA ASN A 253 -17.67 -14.54 -34.07
C ASN A 253 -16.83 -14.16 -32.86
N TRP A 254 -17.34 -14.41 -31.65
CA TRP A 254 -16.68 -14.08 -30.39
C TRP A 254 -16.57 -15.29 -29.48
N SER A 255 -15.44 -15.40 -28.79
CA SER A 255 -15.18 -16.42 -27.78
C SER A 255 -14.60 -15.79 -26.52
N GLN A 256 -14.99 -16.27 -25.34
CA GLN A 256 -14.42 -15.78 -24.09
C GLN A 256 -13.02 -16.38 -23.89
N THR A 257 -12.08 -15.57 -23.43
CA THR A 257 -10.72 -16.02 -23.12
C THR A 257 -10.64 -16.64 -21.72
N THR A 258 -9.47 -17.15 -21.35
CA THR A 258 -9.19 -17.67 -20.01
C THR A 258 -9.17 -16.59 -18.93
N LEU A 259 -9.01 -15.30 -19.28
CA LEU A 259 -9.21 -14.20 -18.35
C LEU A 259 -10.70 -13.88 -18.27
N ASN A 260 -11.40 -14.61 -17.41
CA ASN A 260 -12.82 -14.44 -17.09
C ASN A 260 -13.01 -13.87 -15.67
N ASN A 261 -14.24 -13.46 -15.33
CA ASN A 261 -14.61 -12.95 -13.99
C ASN A 261 -13.71 -11.80 -13.50
N GLN A 262 -13.26 -10.97 -14.44
CA GLN A 262 -12.48 -9.77 -14.16
C GLN A 262 -13.18 -8.58 -14.80
N TYR A 263 -13.04 -7.42 -14.16
CA TYR A 263 -13.51 -6.17 -14.70
C TYR A 263 -12.38 -5.51 -15.49
N VAL A 264 -12.45 -5.55 -16.82
CA VAL A 264 -11.33 -5.16 -17.70
C VAL A 264 -11.52 -3.73 -18.19
N TYR A 265 -10.68 -2.80 -17.75
CA TYR A 265 -10.80 -1.37 -18.09
C TYR A 265 -10.04 -0.97 -19.34
N CYS A 266 -8.90 -1.61 -19.61
CA CYS A 266 -8.04 -1.26 -20.73
C CYS A 266 -7.30 -2.48 -21.25
N ILE A 267 -7.02 -2.48 -22.55
CA ILE A 267 -6.21 -3.51 -23.21
C ILE A 267 -5.21 -2.80 -24.11
N ALA A 268 -3.94 -3.18 -24.02
CA ALA A 268 -2.89 -2.67 -24.89
C ALA A 268 -2.12 -3.82 -25.52
N ILE A 269 -1.71 -3.62 -26.78
CA ILE A 269 -1.01 -4.62 -27.57
C ILE A 269 0.42 -4.14 -27.82
N SER A 270 1.38 -4.97 -27.43
CA SER A 270 2.77 -4.91 -27.86
C SER A 270 2.99 -5.88 -29.01
N VAL A 271 4.16 -5.83 -29.68
CA VAL A 271 4.46 -6.69 -30.84
C VAL A 271 4.16 -8.17 -30.58
N ASN A 272 4.52 -8.70 -29.40
CA ASN A 272 4.39 -10.13 -29.07
C ASN A 272 3.49 -10.43 -27.86
N ASN A 273 2.94 -9.41 -27.20
CA ASN A 273 2.18 -9.59 -25.96
C ASN A 273 0.96 -8.69 -25.90
N ILE A 274 -0.06 -9.14 -25.19
CA ILE A 274 -1.26 -8.37 -24.88
C ILE A 274 -1.29 -8.14 -23.38
N PHE A 275 -1.64 -6.92 -22.97
CA PHE A 275 -1.77 -6.53 -21.58
C PHE A 275 -3.19 -6.10 -21.31
N ALA A 276 -3.74 -6.51 -20.18
CA ALA A 276 -5.06 -6.15 -19.72
C ALA A 276 -4.98 -5.52 -18.33
N GLY A 277 -5.43 -4.28 -18.22
CA GLY A 277 -5.57 -3.59 -16.94
C GLY A 277 -6.95 -3.87 -16.38
N VAL A 278 -7.00 -4.39 -15.16
CA VAL A 278 -8.24 -4.84 -14.52
C VAL A 278 -8.49 -4.10 -13.20
N ASN A 279 -9.69 -4.29 -12.67
CA ASN A 279 -10.04 -3.87 -11.31
C ASN A 279 -9.34 -4.77 -10.28
N TYR A 280 -8.78 -4.17 -9.22
CA TYR A 280 -8.15 -4.81 -8.05
C TYR A 280 -6.91 -5.69 -8.27
N ASN A 281 -6.80 -6.41 -9.38
CA ASN A 281 -5.73 -7.38 -9.62
C ASN A 281 -4.55 -6.81 -10.45
N GLY A 282 -4.59 -5.56 -10.89
CA GLY A 282 -3.46 -4.95 -11.59
C GLY A 282 -3.44 -5.26 -13.09
N VAL A 283 -2.30 -5.73 -13.59
CA VAL A 283 -2.09 -6.02 -15.02
C VAL A 283 -1.90 -7.51 -15.26
N TYR A 284 -2.70 -8.07 -16.17
CA TYR A 284 -2.48 -9.38 -16.75
C TYR A 284 -1.75 -9.27 -18.09
N ARG A 285 -0.92 -10.26 -18.39
CA ARG A 285 -0.16 -10.39 -19.65
C ARG A 285 -0.50 -11.70 -20.34
N SER A 286 -0.67 -11.65 -21.66
CA SER A 286 -0.73 -12.82 -22.53
C SER A 286 0.41 -12.80 -23.55
N THR A 287 1.07 -13.94 -23.74
CA THR A 287 2.15 -14.16 -24.72
C THR A 287 1.70 -14.97 -25.94
N ASN A 288 0.43 -15.38 -25.97
CA ASN A 288 -0.13 -16.30 -26.95
C ASN A 288 -1.49 -15.79 -27.48
N ASN A 289 -1.57 -14.49 -27.79
CA ASN A 289 -2.74 -13.83 -28.36
C ASN A 289 -4.05 -14.02 -27.58
N GLY A 290 -3.98 -13.96 -26.25
CA GLY A 290 -5.15 -14.05 -25.38
C GLY A 290 -5.60 -15.47 -25.05
N GLY A 291 -4.84 -16.50 -25.46
CA GLY A 291 -5.12 -17.88 -25.08
C GLY A 291 -4.99 -18.10 -23.58
N ASN A 292 -3.87 -17.66 -22.99
CA ASN A 292 -3.60 -17.70 -21.55
C ASN A 292 -3.17 -16.33 -21.03
N TRP A 293 -3.48 -16.06 -19.77
CA TRP A 293 -3.15 -14.81 -19.09
C TRP A 293 -2.44 -15.08 -17.77
N THR A 294 -1.37 -14.34 -17.53
CA THR A 294 -0.58 -14.40 -16.30
C THR A 294 -0.58 -13.04 -15.62
N LEU A 295 -0.79 -13.02 -14.30
CA LEU A 295 -0.70 -11.80 -13.52
C LEU A 295 0.75 -11.28 -13.49
N THR A 296 0.93 -9.97 -13.64
CA THR A 296 2.24 -9.32 -13.56
C THR A 296 2.51 -8.80 -12.15
N PRO A 297 3.78 -8.63 -11.73
CA PRO A 297 4.14 -8.26 -10.36
C PRO A 297 4.00 -6.74 -10.08
N LEU A 298 2.83 -6.16 -10.40
CA LEU A 298 2.53 -4.75 -10.14
C LEU A 298 2.09 -4.55 -8.68
N LYS A 299 2.85 -3.77 -7.90
CA LYS A 299 2.69 -3.63 -6.44
C LYS A 299 1.85 -2.40 -6.05
N ASN A 300 0.58 -2.34 -6.48
CA ASN A 300 -0.33 -1.21 -6.26
C ASN A 300 -1.50 -1.51 -5.30
N LEU A 301 -1.29 -2.40 -4.32
CA LEU A 301 -2.29 -2.83 -3.33
C LEU A 301 -2.00 -2.23 -1.94
N SER A 302 -3.03 -1.93 -1.15
CA SER A 302 -2.90 -1.48 0.24
C SER A 302 -2.96 -2.64 1.22
N ALA A 303 -2.25 -2.53 2.34
CA ALA A 303 -2.33 -3.46 3.47
C ALA A 303 -2.80 -2.72 4.73
N TYR A 304 -3.92 -3.17 5.32
CA TYR A 304 -4.59 -2.48 6.43
C TYR A 304 -4.39 -3.14 7.79
N CYS A 305 -4.05 -4.43 7.82
CA CYS A 305 -3.85 -5.13 9.09
C CYS A 305 -2.94 -6.35 8.92
N PHE A 306 -2.42 -6.84 10.05
CA PHE A 306 -1.63 -8.06 10.10
C PHE A 306 -1.99 -8.90 11.32
N ALA A 307 -1.74 -10.20 11.24
CA ALA A 307 -1.80 -11.14 12.36
C ALA A 307 -0.79 -12.28 12.17
N VAL A 308 -0.50 -13.02 13.24
CA VAL A 308 0.33 -14.23 13.18
C VAL A 308 -0.45 -15.43 13.68
N SER A 309 -0.44 -16.51 12.91
CA SER A 309 -1.02 -17.80 13.31
C SER A 309 -0.21 -18.95 12.70
N GLY A 310 0.10 -19.95 13.52
CA GLY A 310 0.85 -21.14 13.07
C GLY A 310 2.23 -20.84 12.47
N GLY A 311 2.90 -19.76 12.90
CA GLY A 311 4.17 -19.30 12.35
C GLY A 311 4.07 -18.50 11.05
N ASN A 312 2.89 -18.45 10.42
CA ASN A 312 2.62 -17.63 9.25
C ASN A 312 2.16 -16.23 9.66
N ILE A 313 2.52 -15.24 8.84
CA ILE A 313 2.01 -13.87 8.93
C ILE A 313 0.86 -13.74 7.93
N PHE A 314 -0.26 -13.19 8.36
CA PHE A 314 -1.41 -12.86 7.51
C PHE A 314 -1.51 -11.35 7.36
N ALA A 315 -1.92 -10.88 6.19
CA ALA A 315 -2.14 -9.48 5.89
C ALA A 315 -3.52 -9.28 5.26
N GLY A 316 -4.31 -8.37 5.82
CA GLY A 316 -5.60 -7.94 5.25
C GLY A 316 -5.39 -6.75 4.31
N THR A 317 -6.11 -6.77 3.19
CA THR A 317 -5.86 -5.86 2.06
C THR A 317 -7.13 -5.11 1.67
N ASN A 318 -6.98 -4.01 0.93
CA ASN A 318 -8.11 -3.48 0.19
C ASN A 318 -8.39 -4.38 -1.02
N TYR A 319 -9.63 -4.74 -1.22
CA TYR A 319 -10.21 -5.44 -2.36
C TYR A 319 -9.74 -6.89 -2.61
N ASN A 320 -8.52 -7.27 -2.25
CA ASN A 320 -7.97 -8.61 -2.55
C ASN A 320 -7.96 -9.55 -1.34
N GLY A 321 -8.74 -9.25 -0.30
CA GLY A 321 -8.94 -10.14 0.83
C GLY A 321 -7.68 -10.34 1.68
N VAL A 322 -7.29 -11.59 1.94
CA VAL A 322 -6.19 -11.95 2.85
C VAL A 322 -5.04 -12.63 2.12
N TYR A 323 -3.82 -12.18 2.43
CA TYR A 323 -2.56 -12.81 2.03
C TYR A 323 -1.87 -13.46 3.21
N SER A 324 -1.05 -14.48 2.94
CA SER A 324 -0.24 -15.18 3.94
C SER A 324 1.23 -15.26 3.53
N SER A 325 2.13 -15.27 4.51
CA SER A 325 3.56 -15.45 4.32
C SER A 325 4.12 -16.41 5.36
N SER A 326 4.83 -17.44 4.90
CA SER A 326 5.54 -18.42 5.73
C SER A 326 7.04 -18.12 5.89
N ASN A 327 7.52 -17.03 5.29
CA ASN A 327 8.94 -16.69 5.20
C ASN A 327 9.24 -15.25 5.63
N ASN A 328 8.51 -14.77 6.64
CA ASN A 328 8.69 -13.44 7.24
C ASN A 328 8.52 -12.29 6.24
N GLY A 329 7.56 -12.42 5.32
CA GLY A 329 7.24 -11.42 4.30
C GLY A 329 8.29 -11.29 3.19
N LEU A 330 9.15 -12.28 2.99
CA LEU A 330 9.95 -12.34 1.75
C LEU A 330 9.02 -12.47 0.54
N SER A 331 8.02 -13.35 0.64
CA SER A 331 6.96 -13.51 -0.35
C SER A 331 5.60 -13.70 0.33
N TRP A 332 4.55 -13.29 -0.38
CA TRP A 332 3.15 -13.42 0.03
C TRP A 332 2.35 -14.24 -0.97
N ILE A 333 1.38 -14.99 -0.48
CA ILE A 333 0.45 -15.81 -1.28
C ILE A 333 -0.97 -15.43 -0.87
N GLN A 334 -1.81 -15.07 -1.85
CA GLN A 334 -3.23 -14.80 -1.60
C GLN A 334 -3.94 -16.07 -1.13
N THR A 335 -4.74 -15.94 -0.08
CA THR A 335 -5.60 -17.03 0.41
C THR A 335 -6.85 -17.18 -0.46
N SER A 336 -7.70 -18.16 -0.16
CA SER A 336 -9.00 -18.30 -0.83
C SER A 336 -9.97 -17.15 -0.53
N LEU A 337 -9.71 -16.31 0.49
CA LEU A 337 -10.46 -15.08 0.72
C LEU A 337 -9.95 -13.97 -0.20
N ASN A 338 -10.64 -13.78 -1.31
CA ASN A 338 -10.43 -12.73 -2.31
C ASN A 338 -11.68 -11.86 -2.46
N ASP A 339 -11.60 -10.77 -3.22
CA ASP A 339 -12.71 -9.83 -3.48
C ASP A 339 -13.38 -9.31 -2.18
N LYS A 340 -12.54 -8.92 -1.21
CA LYS A 340 -12.93 -8.45 0.13
C LYS A 340 -12.00 -7.36 0.63
N ASP A 341 -12.54 -6.46 1.46
CA ASP A 341 -11.83 -5.32 2.05
C ASP A 341 -11.57 -5.61 3.53
N ILE A 342 -10.38 -6.10 3.85
CA ILE A 342 -10.08 -6.63 5.19
C ILE A 342 -9.33 -5.60 6.02
N HIS A 343 -10.04 -5.03 7.00
CA HIS A 343 -9.54 -3.96 7.88
C HIS A 343 -8.94 -4.48 9.19
N SER A 344 -9.33 -5.68 9.62
CA SER A 344 -8.77 -6.28 10.84
C SER A 344 -8.68 -7.79 10.73
N ILE A 345 -7.64 -8.37 11.31
CA ILE A 345 -7.51 -9.81 11.49
C ILE A 345 -7.19 -10.10 12.96
N CYS A 346 -7.88 -11.05 13.57
CA CYS A 346 -7.52 -11.54 14.90
C CYS A 346 -7.55 -13.08 14.95
N ILE A 347 -6.87 -13.63 15.96
CA ILE A 347 -6.74 -15.08 16.17
C ILE A 347 -7.43 -15.44 17.48
N SER A 348 -8.37 -16.39 17.44
CA SER A 348 -9.03 -16.91 18.63
C SER A 348 -9.05 -18.43 18.58
N GLY A 349 -8.32 -19.07 19.49
CA GLY A 349 -8.04 -20.51 19.41
C GLY A 349 -7.31 -20.85 18.11
N ASN A 350 -7.88 -21.76 17.32
CA ASN A 350 -7.37 -22.13 16.00
C ASN A 350 -7.97 -21.31 14.85
N ASN A 351 -8.91 -20.40 15.15
CA ASN A 351 -9.63 -19.65 14.15
C ASN A 351 -8.90 -18.36 13.79
N ILE A 352 -8.85 -18.06 12.50
CA ILE A 352 -8.49 -16.76 11.94
C ILE A 352 -9.79 -16.04 11.61
N LEU A 353 -9.97 -14.83 12.14
CA LEU A 353 -11.14 -14.01 11.89
C LEU A 353 -10.71 -12.77 11.10
N ALA A 354 -11.37 -12.52 9.98
CA ALA A 354 -11.18 -11.37 9.12
C ALA A 354 -12.41 -10.47 9.19
N GLY A 355 -12.20 -9.20 9.55
CA GLY A 355 -13.22 -8.16 9.58
C GLY A 355 -13.24 -7.42 8.25
N ASP A 356 -14.40 -7.44 7.60
CA ASP A 356 -14.63 -6.85 6.29
C ASP A 356 -15.46 -5.55 6.38
N SER A 357 -15.27 -4.65 5.41
CA SER A 357 -15.98 -3.37 5.28
C SER A 357 -17.50 -3.49 5.07
N TYR A 358 -17.99 -4.59 4.52
CA TYR A 358 -19.39 -4.73 4.11
C TYR A 358 -20.03 -6.02 4.59
N TYR A 359 -19.26 -7.10 4.68
CA TYR A 359 -19.74 -8.45 4.92
C TYR A 359 -19.61 -8.91 6.38
N GLY A 360 -19.13 -8.04 7.28
CA GLY A 360 -19.00 -8.35 8.69
C GLY A 360 -17.77 -9.21 9.00
N VAL A 361 -17.91 -10.28 9.78
CA VAL A 361 -16.80 -11.17 10.14
C VAL A 361 -16.85 -12.46 9.34
N ILE A 362 -15.70 -12.81 8.76
CA ILE A 362 -15.47 -14.03 8.00
C ILE A 362 -14.40 -14.85 8.72
N LEU A 363 -14.63 -16.15 8.89
CA LEU A 363 -13.84 -17.03 9.74
C LEU A 363 -13.19 -18.15 8.94
N SER A 364 -11.94 -18.47 9.26
CA SER A 364 -11.25 -19.67 8.81
C SER A 364 -10.80 -20.51 9.99
N SER A 365 -11.11 -21.81 9.97
CA SER A 365 -10.67 -22.79 10.98
C SER A 365 -9.49 -23.67 10.52
N ASN A 366 -8.98 -23.43 9.31
CA ASN A 366 -7.92 -24.23 8.68
C ASN A 366 -6.79 -23.33 8.14
N SER A 367 -6.36 -22.36 8.96
CA SER A 367 -5.21 -21.48 8.67
C SER A 367 -5.33 -20.71 7.35
N GLY A 368 -6.54 -20.25 6.99
CA GLY A 368 -6.80 -19.47 5.78
C GLY A 368 -7.01 -20.31 4.52
N GLY A 369 -7.10 -21.64 4.63
CA GLY A 369 -7.39 -22.51 3.50
C GLY A 369 -8.79 -22.31 2.92
N ASN A 370 -9.80 -22.23 3.80
CA ASN A 370 -11.20 -21.92 3.47
C ASN A 370 -11.77 -20.91 4.46
N TRP A 371 -12.78 -20.16 4.03
CA TRP A 371 -13.39 -19.07 4.78
C TRP A 371 -14.92 -19.15 4.73
N ILE A 372 -15.56 -18.88 5.86
CA ILE A 372 -17.02 -18.97 6.05
C ILE A 372 -17.52 -17.69 6.72
N SER A 373 -18.56 -17.08 6.18
CA SER A 373 -19.22 -15.93 6.80
C SER A 373 -19.87 -16.32 8.13
N THR A 374 -19.75 -15.46 9.14
CA THR A 374 -20.33 -15.69 10.47
C THR A 374 -21.72 -15.07 10.60
N SER A 375 -22.34 -15.19 11.78
CA SER A 375 -23.64 -14.55 12.05
C SER A 375 -23.56 -13.01 12.05
N LEU A 376 -22.37 -12.43 12.25
CA LEU A 376 -22.15 -10.99 12.14
C LEU A 376 -21.93 -10.63 10.67
N ASN A 377 -23.03 -10.38 9.97
CA ASN A 377 -23.05 -9.96 8.56
C ASN A 377 -23.56 -8.51 8.43
N ASN A 378 -23.33 -7.89 7.26
CA ASN A 378 -23.80 -6.54 6.95
C ASN A 378 -23.34 -5.48 7.97
N GLN A 379 -22.12 -5.62 8.47
CA GLN A 379 -21.48 -4.67 9.37
C GLN A 379 -20.12 -4.30 8.80
N TYR A 380 -19.77 -3.03 8.86
CA TYR A 380 -18.42 -2.56 8.58
C TYR A 380 -17.56 -2.80 9.82
N VAL A 381 -16.63 -3.75 9.75
CA VAL A 381 -15.76 -4.13 10.89
C VAL A 381 -14.42 -3.41 10.77
N HIS A 382 -14.14 -2.49 11.70
CA HIS A 382 -12.88 -1.74 11.73
C HIS A 382 -11.81 -2.43 12.57
N SER A 383 -12.20 -3.14 13.63
CA SER A 383 -11.25 -3.72 14.57
C SER A 383 -11.77 -5.03 15.17
N LEU A 384 -10.88 -6.01 15.30
CA LEU A 384 -11.12 -7.28 15.94
C LEU A 384 -10.04 -7.55 17.00
N VAL A 385 -10.46 -7.95 18.19
CA VAL A 385 -9.54 -8.43 19.25
C VAL A 385 -10.11 -9.64 19.95
N SER A 386 -9.24 -10.49 20.48
CA SER A 386 -9.62 -11.73 21.18
C SER A 386 -9.00 -11.81 22.57
N SER A 387 -9.75 -12.41 23.49
CA SER A 387 -9.29 -12.80 24.83
C SER A 387 -9.80 -14.21 25.12
N GLY A 388 -8.95 -15.20 24.83
CA GLY A 388 -9.36 -16.61 24.82
C GLY A 388 -10.45 -16.88 23.76
N ALA A 389 -11.58 -17.45 24.21
CA ALA A 389 -12.75 -17.73 23.37
C ALA A 389 -13.59 -16.48 23.07
N ASN A 390 -13.42 -15.40 23.83
CA ASN A 390 -14.13 -14.17 23.61
C ASN A 390 -13.49 -13.39 22.46
N VAL A 391 -14.29 -12.94 21.50
CA VAL A 391 -13.87 -12.09 20.39
C VAL A 391 -14.76 -10.86 20.35
N PHE A 392 -14.16 -9.69 20.23
CA PHE A 392 -14.85 -8.41 20.13
C PHE A 392 -14.64 -7.82 18.75
N ALA A 393 -15.73 -7.38 18.11
CA ALA A 393 -15.73 -6.70 16.82
C ALA A 393 -16.20 -5.26 17.02
N GLY A 394 -15.31 -4.32 16.75
CA GLY A 394 -15.62 -2.89 16.68
C GLY A 394 -16.12 -2.57 15.28
N THR A 395 -17.35 -2.09 15.19
CA THR A 395 -18.02 -1.80 13.92
C THR A 395 -18.46 -0.34 13.85
N SER A 396 -19.00 0.07 12.71
CA SER A 396 -19.70 1.36 12.56
C SER A 396 -20.97 1.48 13.41
N ASN A 397 -21.44 0.39 14.04
CA ASN A 397 -22.64 0.35 14.87
C ASN A 397 -22.37 -0.15 16.30
N GLY A 398 -21.18 0.10 16.82
CA GLY A 398 -20.76 -0.26 18.16
C GLY A 398 -19.98 -1.56 18.23
N ILE A 399 -20.04 -2.22 19.38
CA ILE A 399 -19.24 -3.44 19.64
C ILE A 399 -20.13 -4.66 19.67
N PHE A 400 -19.71 -5.71 18.96
CA PHE A 400 -20.27 -7.05 19.04
C PHE A 400 -19.30 -7.98 19.76
N LEU A 401 -19.84 -8.90 20.55
CA LEU A 401 -19.12 -9.91 21.30
C LEU A 401 -19.51 -11.29 20.79
N SER A 402 -18.51 -12.14 20.58
CA SER A 402 -18.66 -13.58 20.48
C SER A 402 -18.01 -14.25 21.67
N THR A 403 -18.65 -15.25 22.27
CA THR A 403 -18.10 -16.05 23.37
C THR A 403 -17.65 -17.45 22.92
N ASN A 404 -17.71 -17.73 21.62
CA ASN A 404 -17.46 -19.05 21.04
C ASN A 404 -16.49 -18.98 19.84
N PHE A 405 -15.37 -18.28 20.01
CA PHE A 405 -14.30 -18.16 19.02
C PHE A 405 -14.76 -17.48 17.71
N GLY A 406 -15.72 -16.55 17.81
CA GLY A 406 -16.24 -15.72 16.72
C GLY A 406 -17.24 -16.39 15.79
N GLN A 407 -17.86 -17.50 16.20
CA GLN A 407 -18.89 -18.17 15.41
C GLN A 407 -20.23 -17.44 15.49
N ASN A 408 -20.67 -17.10 16.71
CA ASN A 408 -21.91 -16.37 16.98
C ASN A 408 -21.64 -15.05 17.68
N TRP A 409 -22.45 -14.04 17.40
CA TRP A 409 -22.23 -12.68 17.84
C TRP A 409 -23.48 -12.06 18.47
N ILE A 410 -23.27 -11.29 19.54
CA ILE A 410 -24.28 -10.49 20.22
C ILE A 410 -23.80 -9.04 20.32
N GLN A 411 -24.69 -8.06 20.12
CA GLN A 411 -24.34 -6.66 20.30
C GLN A 411 -24.20 -6.34 21.79
N THR A 412 -23.18 -5.56 22.14
CA THR A 412 -22.94 -5.11 23.52
C THR A 412 -23.69 -3.81 23.83
N SER A 413 -23.59 -3.32 25.07
CA SER A 413 -24.24 -2.07 25.50
C SER A 413 -23.64 -0.80 24.86
N LEU A 414 -22.41 -0.85 24.34
CA LEU A 414 -21.83 0.25 23.55
C LEU A 414 -22.23 0.10 22.08
N ASN A 415 -23.42 0.61 21.74
CA ASN A 415 -24.02 0.63 20.40
C ASN A 415 -24.10 2.05 19.80
N ASN A 416 -24.51 2.15 18.53
CA ASN A 416 -24.73 3.43 17.83
C ASN A 416 -23.51 4.36 17.82
N ARG A 417 -22.30 3.78 17.70
CA ARG A 417 -21.02 4.51 17.67
C ARG A 417 -20.05 3.84 16.71
N PHE A 418 -19.19 4.63 16.07
CA PHE A 418 -18.13 4.12 15.22
C PHE A 418 -16.94 3.73 16.09
N ILE A 419 -16.66 2.43 16.15
CA ILE A 419 -15.56 1.88 16.93
C ILE A 419 -14.40 1.62 15.97
N MET A 420 -13.36 2.44 16.08
CA MET A 420 -12.22 2.44 15.17
C MET A 420 -11.12 1.47 15.61
N SER A 421 -10.96 1.29 16.93
CA SER A 421 -9.93 0.40 17.47
C SER A 421 -10.38 -0.24 18.77
N LEU A 422 -9.92 -1.47 18.99
CA LEU A 422 -10.13 -2.21 20.22
C LEU A 422 -8.77 -2.69 20.77
N ALA A 423 -8.68 -2.78 22.09
CA ALA A 423 -7.59 -3.49 22.76
C ALA A 423 -8.12 -4.20 24.00
N VAL A 424 -7.55 -5.37 24.32
CA VAL A 424 -8.02 -6.20 25.44
C VAL A 424 -6.85 -6.65 26.30
N SER A 425 -7.04 -6.65 27.62
CA SER A 425 -6.11 -7.18 28.61
C SER A 425 -6.89 -7.77 29.78
N GLY A 426 -6.88 -9.09 29.90
CA GLY A 426 -7.75 -9.81 30.84
C GLY A 426 -9.22 -9.53 30.56
N ASN A 427 -9.94 -9.01 31.55
CA ASN A 427 -11.35 -8.61 31.46
C ASN A 427 -11.55 -7.14 31.03
N ASN A 428 -10.45 -6.37 30.91
CA ASN A 428 -10.51 -4.98 30.52
C ASN A 428 -10.47 -4.86 29.00
N ILE A 429 -11.46 -4.16 28.43
CA ILE A 429 -11.54 -3.87 27.01
C ILE A 429 -11.60 -2.37 26.83
N PHE A 430 -10.74 -1.86 25.96
CA PHE A 430 -10.69 -0.47 25.58
C PHE A 430 -11.20 -0.31 24.16
N ALA A 431 -12.06 0.68 23.96
CA ALA A 431 -12.67 0.98 22.67
C ALA A 431 -12.38 2.42 22.28
N GLY A 432 -11.63 2.57 21.19
CA GLY A 432 -11.34 3.84 20.55
C GLY A 432 -12.42 4.17 19.53
N THR A 433 -12.90 5.40 19.58
CA THR A 433 -14.01 5.87 18.74
C THR A 433 -13.54 6.86 17.68
N ASP A 434 -14.38 7.14 16.69
CA ASP A 434 -14.12 8.13 15.64
C ASP A 434 -14.04 9.58 16.14
N THR A 435 -14.72 9.92 17.23
CA THR A 435 -14.87 11.31 17.69
C THR A 435 -14.91 11.48 19.21
N SER A 436 -15.23 10.43 19.96
CA SER A 436 -15.57 10.50 21.39
C SER A 436 -14.43 10.07 22.32
N GLY A 437 -13.25 9.76 21.79
CA GLY A 437 -12.11 9.26 22.56
C GLY A 437 -12.23 7.78 22.93
N VAL A 438 -11.83 7.42 24.16
CA VAL A 438 -11.72 6.02 24.62
C VAL A 438 -12.76 5.66 25.67
N TYR A 439 -13.40 4.50 25.50
CA TYR A 439 -14.26 3.84 26.49
C TYR A 439 -13.57 2.60 27.07
N LEU A 440 -13.91 2.25 28.32
CA LEU A 440 -13.44 1.07 29.03
C LEU A 440 -14.62 0.22 29.49
N SER A 441 -14.53 -1.09 29.29
CA SER A 441 -15.32 -2.09 29.99
C SER A 441 -14.44 -2.96 30.86
N THR A 442 -14.85 -3.24 32.10
CA THR A 442 -14.15 -4.14 33.04
C THR A 442 -14.88 -5.47 33.24
N ASN A 443 -15.99 -5.68 32.53
CA ASN A 443 -16.89 -6.82 32.66
C ASN A 443 -17.20 -7.44 31.29
N ASN A 444 -16.19 -7.60 30.44
CA ASN A 444 -16.28 -8.23 29.13
C ASN A 444 -17.33 -7.60 28.19
N GLY A 445 -17.46 -6.28 28.20
CA GLY A 445 -18.36 -5.54 27.32
C GLY A 445 -19.80 -5.42 27.85
N GLY A 446 -20.09 -5.91 29.06
CA GLY A 446 -21.41 -5.78 29.67
C GLY A 446 -21.80 -4.32 29.90
N ASN A 447 -20.90 -3.53 30.48
CA ASN A 447 -21.05 -2.08 30.68
C ASN A 447 -19.78 -1.34 30.26
N TRP A 448 -19.95 -0.08 29.87
CA TRP A 448 -18.86 0.78 29.38
C TRP A 448 -18.86 2.13 30.10
N ILE A 449 -17.68 2.60 30.45
CA ILE A 449 -17.45 3.93 31.01
C ILE A 449 -16.52 4.72 30.09
N GLN A 450 -16.80 6.01 29.91
CA GLN A 450 -15.90 6.89 29.16
C GLN A 450 -14.65 7.20 30.00
N THR A 451 -13.48 7.12 29.40
CA THR A 451 -12.21 7.47 30.06
C THR A 451 -11.93 8.98 29.99
N SER A 452 -10.84 9.45 30.59
CA SER A 452 -10.49 10.89 30.50
C SER A 452 -9.98 11.34 29.13
N LEU A 453 -9.66 10.42 28.20
CA LEU A 453 -9.36 10.77 26.82
C LEU A 453 -10.66 10.90 26.03
N THR A 454 -11.10 12.13 25.78
CA THR A 454 -12.37 12.48 25.13
C THR A 454 -12.15 13.41 23.92
N GLY A 455 -13.16 13.52 23.04
CA GLY A 455 -13.18 14.52 21.96
C GLY A 455 -12.14 14.34 20.84
N LEU A 456 -11.51 13.16 20.74
CA LEU A 456 -10.49 12.86 19.74
C LEU A 456 -10.81 11.55 19.00
N PRO A 457 -10.46 11.45 17.69
CA PRO A 457 -10.45 10.18 16.98
C PRO A 457 -9.34 9.27 17.54
N VAL A 458 -9.64 7.98 17.70
CA VAL A 458 -8.71 6.97 18.20
C VAL A 458 -8.60 5.81 17.20
N PHE A 459 -7.66 5.94 16.27
CA PHE A 459 -7.47 4.99 15.16
C PHE A 459 -6.74 3.71 15.58
N SER A 460 -5.95 3.76 16.64
CA SER A 460 -5.19 2.61 17.13
C SER A 460 -5.19 2.58 18.64
N LEU A 461 -5.43 1.40 19.21
CA LEU A 461 -5.22 1.10 20.62
C LEU A 461 -4.32 -0.12 20.75
N ILE A 462 -3.29 -0.02 21.57
CA ILE A 462 -2.42 -1.16 21.88
C ILE A 462 -2.05 -1.14 23.35
N ILE A 463 -1.98 -2.33 23.95
CA ILE A 463 -1.62 -2.52 25.35
C ILE A 463 -0.26 -3.22 25.41
N SER A 464 0.64 -2.70 26.23
CA SER A 464 1.93 -3.34 26.54
C SER A 464 2.22 -3.23 28.03
N GLY A 465 2.19 -4.37 28.72
CA GLY A 465 2.21 -4.42 30.18
C GLY A 465 1.03 -3.62 30.75
N ASN A 466 1.33 -2.68 31.66
CA ASN A 466 0.33 -1.81 32.29
C ASN A 466 0.05 -0.52 31.49
N ASN A 467 0.68 -0.35 30.32
CA ASN A 467 0.54 0.85 29.51
C ASN A 467 -0.46 0.62 28.39
N ILE A 468 -1.29 1.64 28.14
CA ILE A 468 -2.21 1.69 27.01
C ILE A 468 -1.79 2.87 26.15
N TYR A 469 -1.68 2.65 24.84
CA TYR A 469 -1.30 3.68 23.89
C TYR A 469 -2.44 3.89 22.90
N ALA A 470 -2.84 5.15 22.72
CA ALA A 470 -3.88 5.58 21.81
C ALA A 470 -3.26 6.42 20.68
N GLY A 471 -3.36 5.94 19.44
CA GLY A 471 -3.03 6.69 18.23
C GLY A 471 -4.18 7.62 17.86
N THR A 472 -3.92 8.93 17.93
CA THR A 472 -4.87 10.02 17.70
C THR A 472 -4.20 11.09 16.81
N MET A 473 -4.38 12.38 17.10
CA MET A 473 -3.51 13.46 16.61
C MET A 473 -2.16 13.46 17.35
N GLY A 474 -1.42 12.35 17.21
CA GLY A 474 -0.28 12.01 18.06
C GLY A 474 -0.49 10.69 18.81
N ILE A 475 0.26 10.48 19.89
CA ILE A 475 0.08 9.31 20.76
C ILE A 475 -0.14 9.76 22.19
N PHE A 476 -1.22 9.26 22.80
CA PHE A 476 -1.49 9.37 24.23
C PHE A 476 -1.18 8.05 24.92
N ARG A 477 -0.62 8.11 26.13
CA ARG A 477 -0.35 6.96 26.98
C ARG A 477 -1.09 7.06 28.30
N SER A 478 -1.72 5.97 28.73
CA SER A 478 -2.22 5.79 30.09
C SER A 478 -1.45 4.68 30.80
N THR A 479 -1.20 4.85 32.10
CA THR A 479 -0.56 3.86 32.98
C THR A 479 -1.49 3.37 34.09
N ASN A 480 -2.77 3.78 34.05
CA ASN A 480 -3.75 3.57 35.12
C ASN A 480 -5.13 3.25 34.53
N ASN A 481 -5.17 2.35 33.54
CA ASN A 481 -6.41 1.88 32.89
C ASN A 481 -7.30 3.02 32.34
N GLY A 482 -6.69 4.05 31.77
CA GLY A 482 -7.42 5.16 31.14
C GLY A 482 -7.97 6.20 32.11
N VAL A 483 -7.70 6.10 33.42
CA VAL A 483 -8.10 7.16 34.37
C VAL A 483 -7.44 8.49 34.00
N ASN A 484 -6.15 8.47 33.65
CA ASN A 484 -5.43 9.63 33.13
C ASN A 484 -4.65 9.26 31.87
N TRP A 485 -4.48 10.24 30.97
CA TRP A 485 -3.71 10.12 29.74
C TRP A 485 -2.71 11.27 29.60
N ILE A 486 -1.52 10.94 29.10
CA ILE A 486 -0.45 11.90 28.82
C ILE A 486 -0.09 11.80 27.34
N GLN A 487 -0.06 12.92 26.63
CA GLN A 487 0.44 12.96 25.26
C GLN A 487 1.95 12.78 25.26
N ILE A 488 2.43 11.72 24.61
CA ILE A 488 3.86 11.39 24.51
C ILE A 488 4.40 11.61 23.09
N PHE A 489 3.53 11.81 22.10
CA PHE A 489 3.93 12.17 20.75
C PHE A 489 2.99 13.23 20.22
N GLN A 490 3.53 14.41 19.92
CA GLN A 490 2.78 15.47 19.25
C GLN A 490 2.97 15.32 17.73
N TYR A 491 1.86 15.17 17.01
CA TYR A 491 1.88 15.12 15.56
C TYR A 491 0.62 15.83 15.04
N ASN A 492 0.79 16.78 14.13
CA ASN A 492 -0.31 17.64 13.66
C ASN A 492 -1.29 16.92 12.70
N GLN A 493 -1.16 15.61 12.55
CA GLN A 493 -2.03 14.75 11.76
C GLN A 493 -2.25 13.42 12.49
N TYR A 494 -2.80 12.41 11.81
CA TYR A 494 -3.24 11.18 12.46
C TYR A 494 -2.13 10.14 12.56
N VAL A 495 -1.97 9.58 13.76
CA VAL A 495 -1.26 8.33 14.00
C VAL A 495 -2.27 7.20 13.85
N TYR A 496 -2.20 6.50 12.72
CA TYR A 496 -3.18 5.50 12.33
C TYR A 496 -2.86 4.11 12.87
N SER A 497 -1.58 3.83 13.14
CA SER A 497 -1.16 2.56 13.70
C SER A 497 -0.05 2.74 14.74
N VAL A 498 -0.13 2.01 15.84
CA VAL A 498 0.91 1.96 16.86
C VAL A 498 1.35 0.51 17.05
N ALA A 499 2.66 0.26 16.99
CA ALA A 499 3.24 -1.05 17.27
C ALA A 499 4.29 -0.94 18.38
N ILE A 500 4.46 -2.02 19.16
CA ILE A 500 5.37 -2.05 20.31
C ILE A 500 6.27 -3.28 20.23
N SER A 501 7.55 -3.09 20.51
CA SER A 501 8.51 -4.18 20.71
C SER A 501 9.41 -3.88 21.90
N GLY A 502 9.24 -4.62 23.00
CA GLY A 502 9.90 -4.26 24.26
C GLY A 502 9.43 -2.88 24.75
N SER A 503 10.37 -1.95 24.95
CA SER A 503 10.06 -0.54 25.25
C SER A 503 9.97 0.36 24.02
N ASN A 504 10.25 -0.18 22.82
CA ASN A 504 10.26 0.61 21.60
C ASN A 504 8.82 0.80 21.12
N ILE A 505 8.46 2.05 20.84
CA ILE A 505 7.14 2.43 20.35
C ILE A 505 7.30 2.93 18.92
N PHE A 506 6.54 2.35 18.01
CA PHE A 506 6.50 2.73 16.61
C PHE A 506 5.16 3.39 16.29
N ALA A 507 5.18 4.52 15.59
CA ALA A 507 4.01 5.23 15.13
C ALA A 507 3.98 5.25 13.60
N GLY A 508 2.90 4.72 13.03
CA GLY A 508 2.59 4.79 11.61
C GLY A 508 1.63 5.95 11.39
N THR A 509 2.04 6.91 10.57
CA THR A 509 1.26 8.13 10.34
C THR A 509 0.67 8.18 8.95
N LEU A 510 -0.45 8.89 8.84
CA LEU A 510 -1.00 9.35 7.57
C LEU A 510 -0.64 10.82 7.38
N ASN A 511 -0.30 11.19 6.15
CA ASN A 511 -0.07 12.57 5.77
C ASN A 511 -0.89 12.93 4.53
N TYR A 512 -1.91 13.77 4.73
CA TYR A 512 -2.79 14.27 3.66
C TYR A 512 -2.32 15.61 3.08
N THR A 513 -1.28 16.21 3.66
CA THR A 513 -0.69 17.47 3.20
C THR A 513 0.73 17.23 2.69
N GLN A 514 1.40 18.22 2.10
CA GLN A 514 2.77 18.04 1.56
C GLN A 514 3.87 17.93 2.65
N GLY A 515 3.58 17.25 3.76
CA GLY A 515 4.54 16.93 4.82
C GLY A 515 5.06 15.49 4.72
N ILE A 516 6.05 15.17 5.55
CA ILE A 516 6.66 13.84 5.56
C ILE A 516 5.93 12.93 6.55
N GLY A 517 4.95 12.15 6.07
CA GLY A 517 4.38 11.01 6.80
C GLY A 517 5.34 9.82 6.87
N GLY A 518 5.01 8.78 7.62
CA GLY A 518 5.77 7.52 7.63
C GLY A 518 5.83 6.84 8.98
N VAL A 519 6.97 6.23 9.28
CA VAL A 519 7.22 5.51 10.53
C VAL A 519 8.08 6.36 11.44
N PHE A 520 7.60 6.58 12.66
CA PHE A 520 8.36 7.20 13.75
C PHE A 520 8.65 6.18 14.83
N LEU A 521 9.79 6.31 15.50
CA LEU A 521 10.26 5.41 16.54
C LEU A 521 10.65 6.20 17.78
N SER A 522 10.19 5.74 18.94
CA SER A 522 10.73 6.11 20.24
C SER A 522 11.35 4.90 20.93
N THR A 523 12.61 5.01 21.36
CA THR A 523 13.33 3.97 22.12
C THR A 523 13.35 4.24 23.63
N ASN A 524 12.79 5.37 24.07
CA ASN A 524 12.83 5.86 25.45
C ASN A 524 11.43 6.16 25.99
N ASN A 525 10.49 5.20 25.80
CA ASN A 525 9.12 5.27 26.32
C ASN A 525 8.31 6.51 25.90
N GLY A 526 8.58 7.04 24.72
CA GLY A 526 7.85 8.17 24.14
C GLY A 526 8.42 9.54 24.48
N VAL A 527 9.60 9.65 25.09
CA VAL A 527 10.19 10.96 25.40
C VAL A 527 10.72 11.63 24.12
N ASN A 528 11.42 10.87 23.27
CA ASN A 528 11.95 11.34 21.99
C ASN A 528 11.46 10.46 20.84
N TRP A 529 11.28 11.06 19.67
CA TRP A 529 10.78 10.39 18.46
C TRP A 529 11.63 10.69 17.24
N PHE A 530 11.86 9.68 16.42
CA PHE A 530 12.70 9.76 15.23
C PHE A 530 12.02 9.13 14.04
N GLN A 531 12.06 9.83 12.92
CA GLN A 531 11.54 9.32 11.66
C GLN A 531 12.47 8.26 11.06
N LYS A 532 11.89 7.15 10.59
CA LYS A 532 12.60 5.95 10.13
C LYS A 532 12.14 5.51 8.74
N ASN A 533 12.10 6.45 7.79
CA ASN A 533 11.57 6.22 6.44
C ASN A 533 12.60 5.77 5.40
N GLN A 534 13.86 5.58 5.78
CA GLN A 534 14.92 5.23 4.84
C GLN A 534 14.54 3.94 4.11
N GLY A 535 14.53 3.95 2.77
CA GLY A 535 14.18 2.80 1.92
C GLY A 535 12.79 2.83 1.31
N PHE A 536 11.84 3.59 1.88
CA PHE A 536 10.58 3.83 1.17
C PHE A 536 10.87 4.60 -0.12
N THR A 537 10.29 4.14 -1.22
CA THR A 537 10.49 4.76 -2.54
C THR A 537 9.51 5.89 -2.82
N GLU A 538 8.52 6.10 -1.95
CA GLU A 538 7.37 6.97 -2.22
C GLU A 538 7.23 8.08 -1.17
N THR A 539 6.50 9.14 -1.54
CA THR A 539 6.13 10.23 -0.62
C THR A 539 4.74 10.80 -0.99
N PRO A 540 3.83 10.99 -0.03
CA PRO A 540 3.96 10.69 1.41
C PRO A 540 3.87 9.19 1.72
N ASN A 541 4.60 8.77 2.74
CA ASN A 541 4.56 7.39 3.26
C ASN A 541 3.35 7.20 4.18
N ASN A 542 2.18 6.93 3.61
CA ASN A 542 0.99 6.66 4.38
C ASN A 542 1.03 5.23 4.94
N ILE A 543 1.18 5.12 6.26
CA ILE A 543 1.28 3.84 6.97
C ILE A 543 -0.06 3.52 7.62
N TYR A 544 -0.77 2.52 7.08
CA TYR A 544 -2.04 2.05 7.61
C TYR A 544 -1.88 1.01 8.71
N ALA A 545 -0.82 0.21 8.66
CA ALA A 545 -0.58 -0.83 9.66
C ALA A 545 0.91 -0.95 9.97
N LEU A 546 1.22 -1.04 11.26
CA LEU A 546 2.49 -1.48 11.78
C LEU A 546 2.31 -2.77 12.55
N PHE A 547 3.21 -3.72 12.34
CA PHE A 547 3.15 -5.01 13.00
C PHE A 547 4.53 -5.55 13.27
N VAL A 548 4.76 -6.10 14.47
CA VAL A 548 6.04 -6.66 14.87
C VAL A 548 5.91 -8.18 14.95
N ALA A 549 6.75 -8.89 14.18
CA ALA A 549 6.84 -10.34 14.24
C ALA A 549 8.21 -10.83 13.79
N ASN A 550 8.69 -11.91 14.41
CA ASN A 550 9.88 -12.66 13.97
C ASN A 550 11.13 -11.78 13.75
N ASN A 551 11.38 -10.82 14.66
CA ASN A 551 12.47 -9.83 14.59
C ASN A 551 12.37 -8.80 13.44
N PHE A 552 11.20 -8.69 12.81
CA PHE A 552 10.91 -7.66 11.82
C PHE A 552 9.79 -6.74 12.32
N ILE A 553 9.83 -5.51 11.83
CA ILE A 553 8.66 -4.64 11.77
C ILE A 553 8.17 -4.61 10.31
N PHE A 554 6.87 -4.78 10.15
CA PHE A 554 6.14 -4.69 8.89
C PHE A 554 5.38 -3.38 8.84
N ALA A 555 5.32 -2.77 7.66
CA ALA A 555 4.53 -1.60 7.36
C ALA A 555 3.59 -1.89 6.19
N GLY A 556 2.29 -1.83 6.45
CA GLY A 556 1.26 -1.81 5.41
C GLY A 556 1.04 -0.39 4.93
N THR A 557 1.13 -0.17 3.62
CA THR A 557 1.12 1.17 3.02
C THR A 557 -0.08 1.39 2.11
N TYR A 558 -0.42 2.64 1.82
CA TYR A 558 -1.45 2.99 0.84
C TYR A 558 -0.98 2.72 -0.59
N ASN A 559 -1.58 1.77 -1.30
CA ASN A 559 -1.30 1.47 -2.71
C ASN A 559 0.18 1.14 -3.04
N TYR A 560 1.00 0.82 -2.04
CA TYR A 560 2.42 0.50 -2.22
C TYR A 560 2.84 -0.78 -1.47
N SER A 561 1.91 -1.69 -1.27
CA SER A 561 2.14 -3.04 -0.75
C SER A 561 2.66 -3.06 0.70
N VAL A 562 3.28 -4.17 1.10
CA VAL A 562 3.88 -4.38 2.41
C VAL A 562 5.38 -4.15 2.35
N TRP A 563 5.91 -3.49 3.36
CA TRP A 563 7.34 -3.29 3.57
C TRP A 563 7.77 -3.95 4.86
N ARG A 564 9.04 -4.37 4.94
CA ARG A 564 9.62 -4.90 6.16
C ARG A 564 11.00 -4.32 6.44
N ARG A 565 11.36 -4.27 7.72
CA ARG A 565 12.69 -3.88 8.19
C ARG A 565 13.04 -4.67 9.44
N SER A 566 14.32 -5.01 9.62
CA SER A 566 14.77 -5.70 10.83
C SER A 566 14.61 -4.80 12.07
N LEU A 567 14.18 -5.36 13.20
CA LEU A 567 14.03 -4.63 14.46
C LEU A 567 15.35 -4.09 14.99
N SER A 568 16.40 -4.91 15.04
CA SER A 568 17.71 -4.48 15.53
C SER A 568 18.25 -3.36 14.64
N GLU A 569 18.03 -3.48 13.33
CA GLU A 569 18.45 -2.50 12.35
C GLU A 569 17.75 -1.14 12.50
N ILE A 570 16.42 -1.14 12.64
CA ILE A 570 15.66 0.12 12.75
C ILE A 570 15.99 0.90 14.02
N ILE A 571 16.48 0.22 15.07
CA ILE A 571 17.00 0.85 16.30
C ILE A 571 18.51 1.18 16.24
N ASN A 572 19.17 1.02 15.09
CA ASN A 572 20.61 1.23 14.87
C ASN A 572 21.53 0.29 15.69
N VAL A 573 21.13 -0.97 15.84
CA VAL A 573 21.94 -2.03 16.44
C VAL A 573 22.25 -3.11 15.41
N GLN A 574 23.54 -3.42 15.25
CA GLN A 574 24.00 -4.44 14.32
C GLN A 574 24.71 -5.55 15.07
N ASN A 575 24.39 -6.82 14.76
CA ASN A 575 25.26 -7.93 15.13
C ASN A 575 26.45 -7.94 14.15
N ILE A 576 27.66 -7.76 14.68
CA ILE A 576 28.88 -7.58 13.91
C ILE A 576 29.76 -8.83 13.86
N SER A 577 29.33 -9.95 14.46
CA SER A 577 30.10 -11.19 14.51
C SER A 577 29.21 -12.42 14.52
N SER A 578 29.55 -13.41 13.69
CA SER A 578 28.95 -14.74 13.75
C SER A 578 29.50 -15.61 14.90
N ASN A 579 30.64 -15.23 15.49
CA ASN A 579 31.20 -15.93 16.64
C ASN A 579 30.38 -15.62 17.89
N ILE A 580 30.00 -16.68 18.62
CA ILE A 580 29.28 -16.60 19.89
C ILE A 580 30.27 -16.20 21.00
N PRO A 581 30.07 -15.07 21.69
CA PRO A 581 30.94 -14.66 22.79
C PRO A 581 30.90 -15.62 23.98
N VAL A 582 31.99 -15.69 24.72
CA VAL A 582 32.09 -16.51 25.95
C VAL A 582 31.83 -15.72 27.24
N LYS A 583 31.82 -14.38 27.18
CA LYS A 583 31.53 -13.50 28.32
C LYS A 583 30.79 -12.24 27.89
N PHE A 584 30.13 -11.60 28.85
CA PHE A 584 29.64 -10.23 28.69
C PHE A 584 30.82 -9.25 28.56
N SER A 585 30.64 -8.20 27.76
CA SER A 585 31.61 -7.11 27.68
C SER A 585 30.96 -5.83 27.17
N LEU A 586 31.32 -4.68 27.72
CA LEU A 586 31.13 -3.37 27.08
C LEU A 586 32.49 -2.85 26.61
N SER A 587 32.59 -2.39 25.36
CA SER A 587 33.82 -1.81 24.79
C SER A 587 33.82 -0.30 24.93
N GLN A 588 35.02 0.29 24.92
CA GLN A 588 35.14 1.75 24.79
C GLN A 588 34.56 2.20 23.44
N ASN A 589 33.75 3.26 23.45
CA ASN A 589 33.19 3.85 22.24
C ASN A 589 34.30 4.37 21.31
N TYR A 590 34.08 4.27 20.00
CA TYR A 590 35.02 4.76 19.00
C TYR A 590 34.29 5.50 17.86
N PRO A 591 34.74 6.71 17.48
CA PRO A 591 35.84 7.48 18.08
C PRO A 591 35.50 7.96 19.52
N ASN A 592 36.52 8.26 20.31
CA ASN A 592 36.42 8.94 21.62
C ASN A 592 37.70 9.78 21.85
N PRO A 593 37.66 11.12 21.78
CA PRO A 593 36.45 11.96 21.68
C PRO A 593 35.70 11.79 20.35
N PHE A 594 34.41 12.16 20.32
CA PHE A 594 33.56 11.99 19.13
C PHE A 594 32.82 13.26 18.71
N ASN A 595 32.53 13.38 17.41
CA ASN A 595 31.74 14.47 16.81
C ASN A 595 31.15 14.08 15.44
N PRO A 596 29.82 14.14 15.23
CA PRO A 596 28.78 14.02 16.24
C PRO A 596 28.48 12.56 16.60
N THR A 597 29.07 11.57 15.91
CA THR A 597 28.72 10.15 16.04
C THR A 597 29.83 9.30 16.64
N THR A 598 29.44 8.26 17.38
CA THR A 598 30.35 7.22 17.90
C THR A 598 29.65 5.87 17.91
N ASN A 599 30.43 4.79 17.84
CA ASN A 599 29.91 3.42 17.91
C ASN A 599 30.30 2.77 19.24
N ILE A 600 29.36 2.06 19.86
CA ILE A 600 29.52 1.37 21.13
C ILE A 600 29.35 -0.12 20.89
N ARG A 601 30.42 -0.89 21.09
CA ARG A 601 30.40 -2.35 20.95
C ARG A 601 30.14 -3.03 22.28
N TYR A 602 29.39 -4.12 22.27
CA TYR A 602 29.19 -4.96 23.44
C TYR A 602 28.94 -6.42 23.03
N SER A 603 29.10 -7.36 23.96
CA SER A 603 28.92 -8.79 23.71
C SER A 603 28.00 -9.44 24.73
N ILE A 604 27.19 -10.39 24.26
CA ILE A 604 26.27 -11.21 25.04
C ILE A 604 26.67 -12.67 24.82
N PRO A 605 27.08 -13.41 25.86
CA PRO A 605 27.47 -14.80 25.70
C PRO A 605 26.27 -15.71 25.54
N SER A 606 26.50 -16.91 25.00
CA SER A 606 25.51 -17.98 25.11
C SER A 606 25.48 -18.49 26.55
N ILE A 607 24.28 -18.54 27.12
CA ILE A 607 24.04 -19.03 28.48
C ILE A 607 23.16 -20.28 28.37
N VAL A 608 23.61 -21.37 28.99
CA VAL A 608 22.90 -22.65 28.98
C VAL A 608 21.48 -22.45 29.54
N ASN A 609 20.47 -22.93 28.81
CA ASN A 609 19.03 -22.77 29.09
C ASN A 609 18.44 -21.36 28.89
N ARG A 610 19.13 -20.45 28.18
CA ARG A 610 18.62 -19.11 27.86
C ARG A 610 18.77 -18.79 26.37
N GLN A 611 17.64 -18.53 25.71
CA GLN A 611 17.64 -18.15 24.28
C GLN A 611 18.02 -16.68 24.06
N SER A 612 17.61 -15.77 24.95
CA SER A 612 17.85 -14.32 24.82
C SER A 612 17.95 -13.61 26.17
N SER A 613 18.52 -12.41 26.16
CA SER A 613 18.69 -11.52 27.31
C SER A 613 17.98 -10.19 27.07
N ILE A 614 17.41 -9.56 28.11
CA ILE A 614 16.94 -8.17 28.01
C ILE A 614 18.19 -7.28 28.12
N VAL A 615 18.44 -6.48 27.10
CA VAL A 615 19.64 -5.66 26.99
C VAL A 615 19.25 -4.20 26.97
N LYS A 616 19.84 -3.42 27.88
CA LYS A 616 19.66 -1.98 27.97
C LYS A 616 21.00 -1.30 27.80
N LEU A 617 21.12 -0.43 26.78
CA LEU A 617 22.26 0.45 26.59
C LEU A 617 21.76 1.89 26.62
N ILE A 618 22.12 2.62 27.69
CA ILE A 618 21.61 3.96 27.95
C ILE A 618 22.77 4.93 28.10
N VAL A 619 22.63 6.12 27.52
CA VAL A 619 23.53 7.27 27.63
C VAL A 619 23.00 8.24 28.68
N PHE A 620 23.89 8.70 29.55
CA PHE A 620 23.62 9.62 30.65
C PHE A 620 24.53 10.85 30.56
N ASP A 621 24.05 11.99 31.08
CA ASP A 621 24.91 13.13 31.37
C ASP A 621 25.69 12.95 32.68
N ILE A 622 26.51 13.94 33.05
CA ILE A 622 27.32 13.93 34.26
C ILE A 622 26.49 13.93 35.56
N LEU A 623 25.23 14.35 35.49
CA LEU A 623 24.30 14.34 36.63
C LEU A 623 23.55 13.00 36.73
N GLY A 624 23.79 12.06 35.82
CA GLY A 624 23.10 10.77 35.78
C GLY A 624 21.72 10.85 35.13
N LYS A 625 21.37 11.95 34.45
CA LYS A 625 20.11 12.05 33.71
C LYS A 625 20.23 11.27 32.41
N GLU A 626 19.21 10.46 32.11
CA GLU A 626 19.11 9.75 30.83
C GLU A 626 18.97 10.71 29.66
N ILE A 627 19.89 10.60 28.70
CA ILE A 627 19.95 11.41 27.49
C ILE A 627 19.39 10.63 26.31
N ALA A 628 19.80 9.37 26.16
CA ALA A 628 19.32 8.51 25.08
C ALA A 628 19.32 7.04 25.51
N THR A 629 18.28 6.31 25.12
CA THR A 629 18.28 4.84 25.19
C THR A 629 18.59 4.31 23.80
N LEU A 630 19.77 3.71 23.64
CA LEU A 630 20.24 3.17 22.35
C LEU A 630 19.71 1.76 22.11
N VAL A 631 19.61 0.97 23.17
CA VAL A 631 19.13 -0.41 23.14
C VAL A 631 18.22 -0.63 24.35
N ASN A 632 17.06 -1.23 24.14
CA ASN A 632 16.18 -1.73 25.20
C ASN A 632 15.27 -2.84 24.64
N GLU A 633 15.88 -3.96 24.30
CA GLU A 633 15.20 -5.08 23.64
C GLU A 633 15.76 -6.44 24.06
N LYS A 634 15.10 -7.52 23.65
CA LYS A 634 15.64 -8.88 23.80
C LYS A 634 16.66 -9.14 22.70
N GLN A 635 17.87 -9.57 23.07
CA GLN A 635 18.91 -9.95 22.12
C GLN A 635 19.44 -11.35 22.43
N ASN A 636 19.77 -12.08 21.37
CA ASN A 636 20.39 -13.40 21.48
C ASN A 636 21.88 -13.25 21.85
N ALA A 637 22.57 -14.38 22.01
CA ALA A 637 24.02 -14.37 22.12
C ALA A 637 24.66 -13.82 20.83
N GLY A 638 25.64 -12.94 20.98
CA GLY A 638 26.28 -12.27 19.85
C GLY A 638 27.09 -11.05 20.27
N THR A 639 27.87 -10.51 19.33
CA THR A 639 28.56 -9.22 19.49
C THR A 639 27.82 -8.16 18.71
N TYR A 640 27.46 -7.08 19.38
CA TYR A 640 26.62 -6.02 18.85
C TYR A 640 27.37 -4.70 18.80
N GLU A 641 26.98 -3.85 17.87
CA GLU A 641 27.42 -2.45 17.77
C GLU A 641 26.18 -1.56 17.70
N ALA A 642 26.12 -0.56 18.59
CA ALA A 642 25.09 0.48 18.60
C ALA A 642 25.72 1.84 18.26
N THR A 643 25.09 2.57 17.34
CA THR A 643 25.55 3.93 16.97
C THR A 643 24.84 4.98 17.81
N PHE A 644 25.62 5.86 18.45
CA PHE A 644 25.13 7.07 19.11
C PHE A 644 25.45 8.30 18.27
N ASP A 645 24.44 9.14 18.03
CA ASP A 645 24.57 10.43 17.35
C ASP A 645 24.18 11.56 18.30
N ALA A 646 25.12 12.42 18.68
CA ALA A 646 24.89 13.54 19.59
C ALA A 646 24.01 14.66 19.02
N ARG A 647 23.51 14.51 17.78
CA ARG A 647 22.43 15.31 17.20
C ARG A 647 21.03 14.79 17.56
N HIS A 648 20.91 13.70 18.34
CA HIS A 648 19.63 13.15 18.77
C HIS A 648 18.82 14.15 19.63
N GLY A 649 17.58 14.45 19.21
CA GLY A 649 16.60 15.21 20.00
C GLY A 649 16.25 16.60 19.45
N GLY A 650 15.63 16.69 18.26
CA GLY A 650 15.11 17.96 17.75
C GLY A 650 16.16 19.08 17.69
N SER A 651 15.74 20.33 17.93
CA SER A 651 16.51 21.57 17.68
C SER A 651 17.72 21.82 18.62
N SER A 652 18.09 20.91 19.52
CA SER A 652 19.21 21.11 20.46
C SER A 652 20.29 20.02 20.33
N ARG A 653 21.44 20.40 19.74
CA ARG A 653 22.66 19.57 19.77
C ARG A 653 23.18 19.44 21.21
N LEU A 654 23.63 18.24 21.61
CA LEU A 654 24.31 18.05 22.88
C LEU A 654 25.52 19.00 23.00
N ALA A 655 25.80 19.45 24.22
CA ALA A 655 26.96 20.29 24.51
C ALA A 655 28.25 19.45 24.49
N SER A 656 29.38 20.08 24.15
CA SER A 656 30.68 19.45 24.38
C SER A 656 30.81 19.11 25.87
N GLY A 657 31.27 17.90 26.20
CA GLY A 657 31.31 17.48 27.58
C GLY A 657 31.48 15.98 27.77
N VAL A 658 31.53 15.60 29.05
CA VAL A 658 31.63 14.21 29.47
C VAL A 658 30.23 13.61 29.59
N TYR A 659 30.06 12.44 29.00
CA TYR A 659 28.86 11.61 29.10
C TYR A 659 29.25 10.21 29.53
N PHE A 660 28.27 9.46 30.03
CA PHE A 660 28.45 8.06 30.41
C PHE A 660 27.49 7.19 29.59
N TYR A 661 27.88 5.96 29.32
CA TYR A 661 26.96 4.96 28.79
C TYR A 661 27.08 3.69 29.62
N ARG A 662 25.93 3.07 29.90
CA ARG A 662 25.83 1.87 30.71
C ARG A 662 25.13 0.77 29.94
N LEU A 663 25.75 -0.39 29.91
CA LEU A 663 25.13 -1.64 29.47
C LEU A 663 24.62 -2.38 30.69
N SER A 664 23.32 -2.70 30.70
CA SER A 664 22.70 -3.59 31.68
C SER A 664 22.09 -4.78 30.95
N VAL A 665 22.37 -5.98 31.42
CA VAL A 665 21.79 -7.22 30.88
C VAL A 665 21.02 -7.94 31.98
N GLU A 666 19.75 -8.23 31.71
CA GLU A 666 18.80 -8.80 32.66
C GLU A 666 18.26 -10.15 32.18
N ASP A 667 18.15 -11.11 33.10
CA ASP A 667 17.47 -12.39 32.88
C ASP A 667 15.96 -12.15 32.70
N PRO A 668 15.38 -12.47 31.53
CA PRO A 668 13.94 -12.31 31.29
C PRO A 668 13.06 -13.09 32.28
N LEU A 669 13.56 -14.19 32.85
CA LEU A 669 12.80 -15.07 33.75
C LEU A 669 12.93 -14.67 35.22
N ARG A 670 14.10 -14.18 35.63
CA ARG A 670 14.40 -13.86 37.04
C ARG A 670 14.29 -12.38 37.38
N GLN A 671 14.22 -11.50 36.37
CA GLN A 671 14.27 -10.04 36.54
C GLN A 671 15.49 -9.58 37.38
N MET A 672 16.60 -10.32 37.31
CA MET A 672 17.86 -9.99 37.96
C MET A 672 18.86 -9.51 36.91
N VAL A 673 19.69 -8.53 37.28
CA VAL A 673 20.77 -7.99 36.45
C VAL A 673 21.95 -8.95 36.51
N ASP A 674 22.27 -9.61 35.39
CA ASP A 674 23.42 -10.53 35.28
C ASP A 674 24.72 -9.78 35.01
N PHE A 675 24.63 -8.62 34.36
CA PHE A 675 25.78 -7.82 33.98
C PHE A 675 25.42 -6.34 33.96
N SER A 676 26.31 -5.51 34.50
CA SER A 676 26.21 -4.05 34.42
C SER A 676 27.61 -3.45 34.33
N GLU A 677 27.89 -2.73 33.25
CA GLU A 677 29.16 -2.01 33.07
C GLU A 677 28.90 -0.60 32.54
N THR A 678 29.61 0.39 33.09
CA THR A 678 29.52 1.79 32.68
C THR A 678 30.86 2.26 32.15
N LYS A 679 30.85 3.02 31.05
CA LYS A 679 32.04 3.68 30.51
C LYS A 679 31.79 5.16 30.24
N LYS A 680 32.87 5.92 30.21
CA LYS A 680 32.91 7.36 29.96
C LYS A 680 33.14 7.63 28.47
N MET A 681 32.49 8.64 27.91
CA MET A 681 32.78 9.19 26.58
C MET A 681 32.88 10.71 26.61
N LEU A 682 33.59 11.29 25.65
CA LEU A 682 33.83 12.72 25.53
C LEU A 682 33.31 13.23 24.18
N MET A 683 32.33 14.13 24.20
CA MET A 683 31.82 14.81 23.01
C MET A 683 32.52 16.16 22.84
N ILE A 684 33.00 16.46 21.63
CA ILE A 684 33.66 17.72 21.31
C ILE A 684 32.98 18.30 20.07
N LYS A 685 32.56 19.56 20.11
CA LYS A 685 32.00 20.28 18.96
C LYS A 685 33.06 20.75 17.98
#